data_AF-A0A517WF91-F1
#
_entry.id   AF-A0A517WF91-F1
#
_cell.length_a   1.000
_cell.length_b   1.000
_cell.length_c   1.000
_cell.angle_alpha   90.00
_cell.angle_beta   90.00
_cell.angle_gamma   90.00
#
_symmetry.space_group_name_H-M   'P 1'
#
loop_
_entity.id
_entity.type
_entity.pdbx_description
1 polymer ?
#
loop_
_entity_poly.entity_id
_entity_poly.type
_entity_poly.pdbx_seq_one_letter_code
_entity_poly.pdbx_strand_id
1 'polypeptide(L)'
;MTHHGFHAFLWSFINVCFSRGLLVLLLLGIGAGCSGKPGAGELTELMSREAPHPLAISGRELTILSLEADGDQRWNVEIECEETPEEDCLLKLNPSAELQGEDSLKQKYEAAVQTLQSLRAPESRKWIPISQKLEQFTFPELFQLSCRKGEPVKWKATVLVDRSGKETQLTVSDLQLSDGTSVRDLIARSSLPSEAVLADGGPLDPLRQYRELQAEFVAGVAQASTEMEQRLLKEKQALEKLVQHSLPLSGKLFPAQSESEAVVLLHERGKTESSLNAVAIDQQDPLSRVVFRGDLSLPPVNSDAAQKLRRVHDGWMLILNNEDPSLSRIARKVRENRILFYDAASNLYQLSDARRSETLQVATDLEVSQAFVGRSREQNIVEGVQYTGRESIVGQADRAVVMSITGYEAETGNMRVVIEDAQTPYTFAVFEGKLQLEAPHHLGIPIRLQQVTSHTHPSQRKPKSGLFTRNTRSELLLIPVEQGFRGRFADAEVMFERRSGESEVITAEQRWQNTLVPGAAWRGVTKWRDEAVKQVTLRVAEVRDQGKYVRLTLARDDEPVQQVVYEGSLLNGNGMIDGYGLVMQQYGAATIYEHDYFGVFFSRWESEDKKVFRISPDGKKLYGVSSGGEMLTLERDAAVESTDQLATKARKEVWQTVLTPGKIWEGTIRSLKHKQTAEVKMIVRGYELEGKQVTLELVPKVQQKAKVVFEGSLDTSDRGTNGFGLVLKKKQKVSGPGNVFGNWDTQLQFRLDATGKRLSGRTNDHGDVEYLDLRLLETK
;
A
#
# COMPACT_ATOMS: atom_id res chain seq x y z
N MET A 1 51.64 27.70 110.10
CA MET A 1 52.63 28.11 111.11
C MET A 1 53.45 29.23 110.50
N THR A 2 53.20 30.51 110.81
CA THR A 2 53.48 31.26 112.07
C THR A 2 54.95 31.67 112.24
N HIS A 3 55.26 32.84 111.67
CA HIS A 3 55.98 33.98 112.26
C HIS A 3 57.33 33.84 113.00
N HIS A 4 58.16 34.86 112.71
CA HIS A 4 59.27 35.43 113.51
C HIS A 4 60.60 34.63 113.59
N GLY A 5 61.76 35.29 113.66
CA GLY A 5 61.98 36.73 113.53
C GLY A 5 63.44 37.21 113.68
N PHE A 6 63.69 38.41 113.13
CA PHE A 6 64.77 39.39 113.35
C PHE A 6 65.91 39.10 114.35
N HIS A 7 67.17 39.33 113.93
CA HIS A 7 68.09 40.40 114.36
C HIS A 7 69.40 40.30 113.52
N ALA A 8 69.90 41.34 112.84
CA ALA A 8 70.71 42.49 113.31
C ALA A 8 72.17 42.10 113.74
N PHE A 9 73.27 42.77 113.33
CA PHE A 9 73.52 43.83 112.31
C PHE A 9 75.05 43.98 112.06
N LEU A 10 75.44 44.81 111.07
CA LEU A 10 76.72 45.57 110.93
C LEU A 10 77.99 44.95 110.27
N TRP A 11 78.19 45.33 108.99
CA TRP A 11 79.45 45.74 108.29
C TRP A 11 80.52 44.66 107.98
N SER A 12 81.33 44.76 106.90
CA SER A 12 81.66 45.87 105.96
C SER A 12 81.47 45.43 104.48
N PHE A 13 80.95 46.23 103.54
CA PHE A 13 81.67 47.24 102.71
C PHE A 13 83.00 46.71 102.12
N ILE A 14 83.31 46.81 100.81
CA ILE A 14 82.93 47.71 99.69
C ILE A 14 83.00 46.87 98.38
N ASN A 15 82.37 47.09 97.21
CA ASN A 15 81.64 48.18 96.50
C ASN A 15 80.58 47.51 95.55
N VAL A 16 79.52 48.07 94.92
CA VAL A 16 79.07 49.45 94.58
C VAL A 16 79.81 50.04 93.35
N CYS A 17 79.23 50.66 92.30
CA CYS A 17 77.91 51.23 91.92
C CYS A 17 77.75 51.06 90.36
N PHE A 18 76.62 51.19 89.64
CA PHE A 18 75.15 51.18 89.84
C PHE A 18 74.51 50.94 88.43
N SER A 19 73.33 51.37 87.90
CA SER A 19 72.13 52.20 88.20
C SER A 19 71.10 51.95 87.04
N ARG A 20 69.80 52.25 87.05
CA ARG A 20 68.66 52.58 87.98
C ARG A 20 67.36 52.41 87.14
N GLY A 21 66.14 52.15 87.61
CA GLY A 21 65.48 52.44 88.91
C GLY A 21 64.63 53.72 88.79
N LEU A 22 63.38 53.86 89.28
CA LEU A 22 62.51 52.99 90.11
C LEU A 22 61.01 53.44 90.00
N LEU A 23 60.08 52.65 90.53
CA LEU A 23 58.60 52.86 90.57
C LEU A 23 58.10 53.50 91.89
N VAL A 24 57.04 54.34 91.85
CA VAL A 24 56.14 54.75 92.98
C VAL A 24 54.70 55.00 92.44
N LEU A 25 53.68 55.02 93.32
CA LEU A 25 52.23 54.91 93.02
C LEU A 25 51.34 56.07 93.56
N LEU A 26 50.17 56.24 92.92
CA LEU A 26 48.81 56.49 93.47
C LEU A 26 48.22 57.91 93.79
N LEU A 27 46.96 58.07 93.28
CA LEU A 27 45.74 58.77 93.80
C LEU A 27 45.36 60.24 93.41
N LEU A 28 44.30 60.32 92.58
CA LEU A 28 43.06 61.15 92.63
C LEU A 28 43.10 62.69 92.81
N GLY A 29 42.26 63.40 92.02
CA GLY A 29 41.82 64.78 92.35
C GLY A 29 41.20 65.60 91.20
N ILE A 30 39.92 65.39 90.91
CA ILE A 30 39.05 66.08 89.90
C ILE A 30 39.32 67.60 89.75
N GLY A 31 39.43 68.10 88.50
CA GLY A 31 39.44 69.53 88.17
C GLY A 31 38.90 69.81 86.75
N ALA A 32 37.90 70.68 86.62
CA ALA A 32 37.09 70.83 85.41
C ALA A 32 37.72 71.69 84.28
N GLY A 33 37.18 71.54 83.07
CA GLY A 33 36.93 72.70 82.20
C GLY A 33 38.09 73.20 81.32
N CYS A 34 38.71 72.32 80.54
CA CYS A 34 39.42 72.69 79.31
C CYS A 34 39.01 71.73 78.18
N SER A 35 39.14 72.16 76.92
CA SER A 35 38.72 71.42 75.70
C SER A 35 39.65 70.24 75.36
N GLY A 36 39.82 69.33 76.32
CA GLY A 36 40.58 68.09 76.15
C GLY A 36 39.95 67.19 75.09
N LYS A 37 40.69 66.97 74.00
CA LYS A 37 40.37 65.95 72.98
C LYS A 37 40.09 64.60 73.67
N PRO A 38 39.01 63.86 73.32
CA PRO A 38 38.69 62.59 73.96
C PRO A 38 39.86 61.61 73.87
N GLY A 39 40.19 60.97 75.01
CA GLY A 39 41.32 60.04 75.13
C GLY A 39 40.90 58.58 74.99
N ALA A 40 41.80 57.70 74.56
CA ALA A 40 41.47 56.29 74.28
C ALA A 40 40.86 55.54 75.49
N GLY A 41 41.37 55.79 76.71
CA GLY A 41 40.80 55.22 77.93
C GLY A 41 39.40 55.75 78.28
N GLU A 42 39.12 57.03 77.96
CA GLU A 42 37.80 57.64 78.16
C GLU A 42 36.78 57.07 77.16
N LEU A 43 37.17 56.93 75.89
CA LEU A 43 36.37 56.26 74.86
C LEU A 43 36.09 54.80 75.24
N THR A 44 37.08 54.09 75.78
CA THR A 44 36.92 52.70 76.26
C THR A 44 35.93 52.62 77.41
N GLU A 45 35.97 53.57 78.37
CA GLU A 45 35.00 53.62 79.46
C GLU A 45 33.58 53.91 78.95
N LEU A 46 33.41 54.91 78.07
CA LEU A 46 32.11 55.23 77.47
C LEU A 46 31.53 54.03 76.70
N MET A 47 32.33 53.35 75.87
CA MET A 47 31.94 52.14 75.12
C MET A 47 31.71 50.89 75.99
N SER A 48 31.99 50.96 77.31
CA SER A 48 31.64 49.91 78.27
C SER A 48 30.28 50.17 78.94
N ARG A 49 29.77 51.41 78.88
CA ARG A 49 28.43 51.81 79.35
C ARG A 49 27.39 51.64 78.25
N GLU A 50 27.76 51.96 77.01
CA GLU A 50 26.93 51.77 75.81
C GLU A 50 27.76 51.00 74.78
N ALA A 51 27.44 49.72 74.56
CA ALA A 51 28.23 48.84 73.73
C ALA A 51 28.09 49.19 72.23
N PRO A 52 29.18 49.26 71.44
CA PRO A 52 29.13 49.65 70.03
C PRO A 52 28.38 48.65 69.13
N HIS A 53 28.28 47.39 69.57
CA HIS A 53 27.59 46.26 68.93
C HIS A 53 27.11 45.25 70.00
N PRO A 54 26.14 44.37 69.68
CA PRO A 54 25.60 43.40 70.63
C PRO A 54 26.48 42.14 70.87
N LEU A 55 27.60 41.98 70.16
CA LEU A 55 28.48 40.81 70.27
C LEU A 55 29.18 40.74 71.64
N ALA A 56 29.29 39.53 72.22
CA ALA A 56 29.99 39.29 73.47
C ALA A 56 31.52 39.21 73.27
N ILE A 57 32.28 39.97 74.07
CA ILE A 57 33.73 40.08 73.99
C ILE A 57 34.39 39.94 75.38
N SER A 58 35.56 39.31 75.42
CA SER A 58 36.34 39.08 76.65
C SER A 58 37.48 40.09 76.87
N GLY A 59 37.74 40.94 75.87
CA GLY A 59 38.74 42.01 75.92
C GLY A 59 38.56 43.01 74.78
N ARG A 60 39.00 44.26 75.01
CA ARG A 60 38.99 45.39 74.07
C ARG A 60 40.23 46.25 74.30
N GLU A 61 41.00 46.51 73.25
CA GLU A 61 42.04 47.54 73.21
C GLU A 61 41.71 48.57 72.12
N LEU A 62 41.80 49.87 72.43
CA LEU A 62 41.35 50.96 71.55
C LEU A 62 42.51 51.90 71.18
N THR A 63 42.71 52.10 69.88
CA THR A 63 43.67 53.06 69.30
C THR A 63 42.91 54.17 68.58
N ILE A 64 43.27 55.43 68.84
CA ILE A 64 42.76 56.58 68.06
C ILE A 64 43.64 56.73 66.81
N LEU A 65 43.02 56.71 65.63
CA LEU A 65 43.69 56.89 64.33
C LEU A 65 43.74 58.36 63.93
N SER A 66 42.59 59.05 63.99
CA SER A 66 42.46 60.47 63.67
C SER A 66 41.43 61.14 64.60
N LEU A 67 41.50 62.46 64.72
CA LEU A 67 40.64 63.23 65.64
C LEU A 67 40.49 64.67 65.16
N GLU A 68 39.34 64.94 64.56
CA GLU A 68 38.91 66.25 64.07
C GLU A 68 37.87 66.88 65.01
N ALA A 69 37.77 68.20 65.02
CA ALA A 69 36.82 68.94 65.86
C ALA A 69 35.64 69.43 65.00
N ASP A 70 34.43 69.10 65.42
CA ASP A 70 33.16 69.40 64.72
C ASP A 70 32.36 70.47 65.49
N GLY A 71 33.07 71.56 65.83
CA GLY A 71 32.64 72.59 66.78
C GLY A 71 33.33 72.49 68.15
N ASP A 72 32.97 73.40 69.06
CA ASP A 72 33.70 73.62 70.32
C ASP A 72 33.62 72.47 71.35
N GLN A 73 32.62 71.60 71.22
CA GLN A 73 32.32 70.50 72.18
C GLN A 73 31.97 69.18 71.49
N ARG A 74 32.35 69.03 70.21
CA ARG A 74 32.10 67.84 69.40
C ARG A 74 33.37 67.42 68.67
N TRP A 75 33.61 66.12 68.60
CA TRP A 75 34.75 65.55 67.90
C TRP A 75 34.34 64.35 67.07
N ASN A 76 34.78 64.32 65.82
CA ASN A 76 34.74 63.13 64.96
C ASN A 76 36.09 62.42 65.12
N VAL A 77 36.04 61.19 65.61
CA VAL A 77 37.22 60.40 65.98
C VAL A 77 37.21 59.11 65.16
N GLU A 78 38.19 58.88 64.30
CA GLU A 78 38.42 57.55 63.75
C GLU A 78 39.19 56.72 64.78
N ILE A 79 38.70 55.51 65.07
CA ILE A 79 39.35 54.56 65.96
C ILE A 79 39.60 53.23 65.28
N GLU A 80 40.58 52.48 65.77
CA GLU A 80 40.76 51.05 65.55
C GLU A 80 40.68 50.35 66.91
N CYS A 81 39.74 49.41 67.06
CA CYS A 81 39.65 48.52 68.21
C CYS A 81 40.13 47.13 67.83
N GLU A 82 40.87 46.50 68.75
CA GLU A 82 41.11 45.05 68.74
C GLU A 82 40.31 44.41 69.87
N GLU A 83 39.52 43.38 69.56
CA GLU A 83 38.63 42.72 70.52
C GLU A 83 38.71 41.20 70.39
N THR A 84 38.43 40.49 71.47
CA THR A 84 38.44 39.00 71.50
C THR A 84 37.02 38.45 71.71
N PRO A 85 36.37 37.88 70.69
CA PRO A 85 35.01 37.35 70.79
C PRO A 85 34.89 36.19 71.78
N GLU A 86 33.82 36.19 72.59
CA GLU A 86 33.52 35.09 73.51
C GLU A 86 32.86 33.88 72.84
N GLU A 87 32.34 34.05 71.62
CA GLU A 87 31.85 32.96 70.77
C GLU A 87 32.08 33.31 69.29
N ASP A 88 31.73 32.39 68.39
CA ASP A 88 31.86 32.63 66.96
C ASP A 88 30.84 33.71 66.51
N CYS A 89 31.29 34.70 65.75
CA CYS A 89 30.44 35.73 65.16
C CYS A 89 30.25 35.43 63.67
N LEU A 90 29.00 35.47 63.23
CA LEU A 90 28.56 34.96 61.94
C LEU A 90 27.90 36.06 61.12
N LEU A 91 28.31 36.23 59.87
CA LEU A 91 27.66 37.15 58.93
C LEU A 91 26.47 36.44 58.27
N LYS A 92 25.30 37.08 58.21
CA LYS A 92 24.16 36.55 57.46
C LYS A 92 24.39 36.76 55.95
N LEU A 93 24.47 35.66 55.20
CA LEU A 93 24.67 35.70 53.76
C LEU A 93 23.37 36.02 53.03
N ASN A 94 23.49 36.74 51.91
CA ASN A 94 22.44 36.83 50.90
C ASN A 94 22.77 35.84 49.77
N PRO A 95 22.06 34.71 49.62
CA PRO A 95 22.39 33.69 48.62
C PRO A 95 22.36 34.24 47.19
N SER A 96 21.52 35.24 46.93
CA SER A 96 21.45 35.92 45.63
C SER A 96 22.67 36.79 45.32
N ALA A 97 23.43 37.23 46.33
CA ALA A 97 24.69 37.97 46.17
C ALA A 97 25.87 37.00 46.00
N GLU A 98 25.92 35.94 46.81
CA GLU A 98 26.94 34.86 46.73
C GLU A 98 26.95 34.11 45.39
N LEU A 99 25.87 34.22 44.61
CA LEU A 99 25.74 33.63 43.27
C LEU A 99 25.87 34.67 42.14
N GLN A 100 26.06 35.97 42.43
CA GLN A 100 26.27 37.01 41.41
C GLN A 100 27.72 37.12 40.92
N GLY A 101 28.70 36.60 41.66
CA GLY A 101 30.12 36.68 41.27
C GLY A 101 30.53 35.83 40.06
N GLU A 102 29.65 34.94 39.56
CA GLU A 102 29.99 33.95 38.53
C GLU A 102 29.05 34.02 37.30
N ASP A 103 29.05 35.15 36.60
CA ASP A 103 28.33 35.33 35.31
C ASP A 103 28.57 34.15 34.34
N SER A 104 29.79 33.59 34.30
CA SER A 104 30.12 32.45 33.45
C SER A 104 29.39 31.16 33.83
N LEU A 105 29.15 30.90 35.12
CA LEU A 105 28.39 29.71 35.56
C LEU A 105 26.90 29.91 35.29
N LYS A 106 26.38 31.09 35.58
CA LYS A 106 24.99 31.48 35.29
C LYS A 106 24.65 31.37 33.80
N GLN A 107 25.49 31.92 32.92
CA GLN A 107 25.32 31.80 31.46
C GLN A 107 25.35 30.35 30.98
N LYS A 108 26.23 29.50 31.56
CA LYS A 108 26.27 28.06 31.25
C LYS A 108 25.01 27.33 31.71
N TYR A 109 24.46 27.70 32.87
CA TYR A 109 23.19 27.15 33.37
C TYR A 109 22.01 27.57 32.48
N GLU A 110 21.90 28.85 32.13
CA GLU A 110 20.85 29.35 31.23
C GLU A 110 20.94 28.69 29.84
N ALA A 111 22.16 28.50 29.30
CA ALA A 111 22.39 27.74 28.08
C ALA A 111 22.00 26.25 28.23
N ALA A 112 22.33 25.60 29.35
CA ALA A 112 21.94 24.21 29.61
C ALA A 112 20.42 24.05 29.74
N VAL A 113 19.70 25.01 30.34
CA VAL A 113 18.22 25.01 30.35
C VAL A 113 17.66 25.14 28.92
N GLN A 114 18.25 25.98 28.06
CA GLN A 114 17.86 26.07 26.65
C GLN A 114 18.17 24.78 25.87
N THR A 115 19.32 24.14 26.11
CA THR A 115 19.64 22.82 25.53
C THR A 115 18.68 21.75 26.01
N LEU A 116 18.31 21.72 27.30
CA LEU A 116 17.35 20.76 27.84
C LEU A 116 15.98 20.83 27.16
N GLN A 117 15.54 22.03 26.75
CA GLN A 117 14.30 22.21 25.99
C GLN A 117 14.34 21.60 24.58
N SER A 118 15.53 21.36 24.00
CA SER A 118 15.68 20.66 22.72
C SER A 118 16.03 19.18 22.86
N LEU A 119 16.44 18.72 24.05
CA LEU A 119 16.75 17.31 24.31
C LEU A 119 15.52 16.39 24.18
N ARG A 120 15.77 15.21 23.61
CA ARG A 120 14.77 14.16 23.38
C ARG A 120 14.83 13.07 24.43
N ALA A 121 13.80 12.24 24.49
CA ALA A 121 13.85 10.99 25.22
C ALA A 121 14.70 9.95 24.47
N PRO A 122 15.50 9.10 25.16
CA PRO A 122 15.58 8.97 26.62
C PRO A 122 16.42 10.04 27.34
N GLU A 123 17.30 10.76 26.66
CA GLU A 123 18.38 11.56 27.26
C GLU A 123 17.87 12.68 28.20
N SER A 124 16.79 13.36 27.84
CA SER A 124 16.17 14.41 28.67
C SER A 124 15.57 13.91 29.99
N ARG A 125 15.27 12.59 30.11
CA ARG A 125 14.51 12.04 31.25
C ARG A 125 15.22 12.17 32.60
N LYS A 126 16.56 12.09 32.63
CA LYS A 126 17.33 12.28 33.87
C LYS A 126 17.31 13.76 34.31
N TRP A 127 17.39 14.67 33.34
CA TRP A 127 17.73 16.07 33.59
C TRP A 127 16.51 16.97 33.85
N ILE A 128 15.32 16.62 33.34
CA ILE A 128 14.07 17.36 33.62
C ILE A 128 13.78 17.48 35.14
N PRO A 129 13.83 16.39 35.95
CA PRO A 129 13.67 16.50 37.40
C PRO A 129 14.80 17.26 38.11
N ILE A 130 15.98 17.39 37.50
CA ILE A 130 17.13 18.11 38.08
C ILE A 130 16.99 19.62 37.81
N SER A 131 16.55 20.03 36.61
CA SER A 131 16.16 21.42 36.33
C SER A 131 15.08 21.89 37.30
N GLN A 132 14.04 21.09 37.50
CA GLN A 132 12.96 21.40 38.45
C GLN A 132 13.46 21.53 39.89
N LYS A 133 14.42 20.71 40.32
CA LYS A 133 15.06 20.86 41.65
C LYS A 133 15.89 22.12 41.79
N LEU A 134 16.57 22.55 40.73
CA LEU A 134 17.37 23.79 40.72
C LEU A 134 16.48 25.05 40.65
N GLU A 135 15.37 24.99 39.92
CA GLU A 135 14.32 26.03 39.86
C GLU A 135 13.57 26.18 41.19
N GLN A 136 13.36 25.08 41.92
CA GLN A 136 12.62 25.03 43.18
C GLN A 136 13.53 25.02 44.43
N PHE A 137 14.83 25.29 44.28
CA PHE A 137 15.78 25.22 45.40
C PHE A 137 15.59 26.41 46.36
N THR A 138 15.00 26.16 47.51
CA THR A 138 14.87 27.15 48.59
C THR A 138 16.07 27.10 49.52
N PHE A 139 16.87 28.17 49.55
CA PHE A 139 17.94 28.32 50.53
C PHE A 139 17.36 28.55 51.94
N PRO A 140 17.89 27.90 52.99
CA PRO A 140 17.60 28.24 54.38
C PRO A 140 18.28 29.58 54.76
N GLU A 141 18.13 30.03 56.00
CA GLU A 141 18.92 31.16 56.49
C GLU A 141 20.41 30.76 56.59
N LEU A 142 21.23 31.34 55.71
CA LEU A 142 22.64 31.01 55.56
C LEU A 142 23.55 31.99 56.29
N PHE A 143 24.57 31.46 56.96
CA PHE A 143 25.52 32.23 57.75
C PHE A 143 26.96 31.78 57.51
N GLN A 144 27.89 32.73 57.40
CA GLN A 144 29.32 32.46 57.27
C GLN A 144 30.06 32.81 58.55
N LEU A 145 31.05 32.00 58.91
CA LEU A 145 31.97 32.30 60.00
C LEU A 145 32.87 33.50 59.64
N SER A 146 32.69 34.62 60.34
CA SER A 146 33.46 35.86 60.15
C SER A 146 34.49 36.04 61.25
N CYS A 147 34.09 35.90 62.52
CA CYS A 147 34.99 35.92 63.68
C CYS A 147 34.93 34.59 64.43
N ARG A 148 36.06 34.12 64.95
CA ARG A 148 36.12 32.91 65.79
C ARG A 148 36.23 33.24 67.27
N LYS A 149 35.66 32.39 68.11
CA LYS A 149 35.85 32.42 69.57
C LYS A 149 37.35 32.44 69.92
N GLY A 150 37.78 33.48 70.64
CA GLY A 150 39.14 33.57 71.18
C GLY A 150 40.26 33.96 70.19
N GLU A 151 39.95 34.22 68.92
CA GLU A 151 40.90 34.83 67.98
C GLU A 151 40.68 36.37 68.01
N PRO A 152 41.71 37.21 68.26
CA PRO A 152 41.54 38.66 68.26
C PRO A 152 41.18 39.21 66.87
N VAL A 153 40.21 40.13 66.83
CA VAL A 153 39.65 40.71 65.61
C VAL A 153 39.73 42.23 65.68
N LYS A 154 40.06 42.86 64.54
CA LYS A 154 40.15 44.32 64.41
C LYS A 154 38.98 44.91 63.66
N TRP A 155 38.40 45.97 64.21
CA TRP A 155 37.44 46.84 63.53
C TRP A 155 37.83 48.32 63.65
N LYS A 156 37.31 49.11 62.72
CA LYS A 156 37.39 50.57 62.70
C LYS A 156 36.00 51.17 62.82
N ALA A 157 35.92 52.40 63.31
CA ALA A 157 34.68 53.15 63.36
C ALA A 157 34.94 54.66 63.35
N THR A 158 33.97 55.41 62.84
CA THR A 158 33.85 56.84 63.09
C THR A 158 33.02 57.04 64.36
N VAL A 159 33.53 57.83 65.30
CA VAL A 159 32.86 58.08 66.58
C VAL A 159 32.67 59.59 66.76
N LEU A 160 31.41 60.03 66.72
CA LEU A 160 31.03 61.39 67.11
C LEU A 160 30.85 61.41 68.63
N VAL A 161 31.71 62.14 69.32
CA VAL A 161 31.62 62.41 70.77
C VAL A 161 31.02 63.80 70.96
N ASP A 162 29.82 63.87 71.53
CA ASP A 162 29.13 65.13 71.84
C ASP A 162 29.10 65.40 73.35
N ARG A 163 29.70 66.52 73.77
CA ARG A 163 29.74 66.98 75.17
C ARG A 163 28.85 68.20 75.44
N SER A 164 27.97 68.58 74.50
CA SER A 164 27.05 69.73 74.67
C SER A 164 25.85 69.45 75.58
N GLY A 165 25.59 68.18 75.91
CA GLY A 165 24.55 67.75 76.85
C GLY A 165 24.97 67.74 78.33
N LYS A 166 24.07 67.29 79.21
CA LYS A 166 24.37 67.00 80.62
C LYS A 166 25.25 65.75 80.82
N GLU A 167 25.22 64.86 79.83
CA GLU A 167 26.01 63.63 79.77
C GLU A 167 26.69 63.60 78.40
N THR A 168 27.88 62.99 78.32
CA THR A 168 28.59 62.83 77.04
C THR A 168 27.91 61.75 76.22
N GLN A 169 27.44 62.09 75.02
CA GLN A 169 26.85 61.14 74.09
C GLN A 169 27.90 60.66 73.08
N LEU A 170 27.81 59.39 72.71
CA LEU A 170 28.76 58.73 71.83
C LEU A 170 27.98 58.05 70.70
N THR A 171 28.03 58.62 69.50
CA THR A 171 27.41 58.06 68.30
C THR A 171 28.46 57.34 67.46
N VAL A 172 28.36 56.02 67.34
CA VAL A 172 29.22 55.22 66.45
C VAL A 172 28.58 55.08 65.07
N SER A 173 29.28 55.49 64.01
CA SER A 173 29.00 55.15 62.61
C SER A 173 30.15 54.35 61.99
N ASP A 174 29.92 53.79 60.80
CA ASP A 174 30.97 53.20 59.96
C ASP A 174 31.78 52.07 60.63
N LEU A 175 31.14 51.38 61.58
CA LEU A 175 31.70 50.31 62.40
C LEU A 175 31.95 49.05 61.56
N GLN A 176 33.17 48.88 61.06
CA GLN A 176 33.54 47.86 60.08
C GLN A 176 34.79 47.06 60.49
N LEU A 177 34.78 45.76 60.25
CA LEU A 177 35.96 44.89 60.29
C LEU A 177 37.05 45.37 59.30
N SER A 178 38.27 44.85 59.45
CA SER A 178 39.40 45.15 58.54
C SER A 178 39.18 44.79 57.06
N ASP A 179 38.13 44.02 56.73
CA ASP A 179 37.70 43.69 55.36
C ASP A 179 36.55 44.58 54.83
N GLY A 180 36.02 45.50 55.65
CA GLY A 180 34.88 46.37 55.35
C GLY A 180 33.52 45.85 55.84
N THR A 181 33.43 44.65 56.40
CA THR A 181 32.18 44.06 56.90
C THR A 181 31.66 44.85 58.11
N SER A 182 30.42 45.33 58.05
CA SER A 182 29.76 45.98 59.19
C SER A 182 29.68 45.04 60.40
N VAL A 183 30.26 45.43 61.55
CA VAL A 183 30.21 44.61 62.78
C VAL A 183 28.78 44.53 63.34
N ARG A 184 27.89 45.43 62.94
CA ARG A 184 26.45 45.40 63.29
C ARG A 184 25.66 44.33 62.53
N ASP A 185 26.22 43.81 61.43
CA ASP A 185 25.58 42.81 60.57
C ASP A 185 25.96 41.37 60.99
N LEU A 186 26.88 41.25 61.95
CA LEU A 186 27.29 40.01 62.58
C LEU A 186 26.33 39.60 63.70
N ILE A 187 26.08 38.30 63.80
CA ILE A 187 25.23 37.67 64.81
C ILE A 187 26.06 36.63 65.59
N ALA A 188 25.93 36.62 66.91
CA ALA A 188 26.59 35.63 67.77
C ALA A 188 25.98 34.23 67.55
N ARG A 189 26.82 33.18 67.53
CA ARG A 189 26.40 31.80 67.23
C ARG A 189 25.28 31.25 68.13
N SER A 190 25.24 31.67 69.39
CA SER A 190 24.17 31.40 70.37
C SER A 190 22.78 31.93 69.97
N SER A 191 22.75 32.93 69.09
CA SER A 191 21.54 33.68 68.68
C SER A 191 21.02 33.26 67.30
N LEU A 192 21.54 32.17 66.71
CA LEU A 192 21.04 31.62 65.45
C LEU A 192 19.62 31.03 65.58
N PRO A 193 18.76 31.21 64.56
CA PRO A 193 17.54 30.41 64.41
C PRO A 193 17.82 28.91 64.35
N SER A 194 16.86 28.08 64.81
CA SER A 194 16.98 26.61 64.78
C SER A 194 17.02 25.98 63.39
N GLU A 195 16.73 26.75 62.34
CA GLU A 195 16.76 26.35 60.93
C GLU A 195 17.96 26.97 60.17
N ALA A 196 18.85 27.67 60.87
CA ALA A 196 20.04 28.29 60.28
C ALA A 196 21.09 27.25 59.89
N VAL A 197 21.76 27.47 58.76
CA VAL A 197 22.83 26.58 58.26
C VAL A 197 24.11 27.38 58.01
N LEU A 198 25.25 26.79 58.39
CA LEU A 198 26.56 27.38 58.15
C LEU A 198 27.03 27.10 56.72
N ALA A 199 27.44 28.14 56.00
CA ALA A 199 28.15 28.04 54.73
C ALA A 199 29.65 27.82 55.01
N ASP A 200 30.01 26.58 55.39
CA ASP A 200 31.37 26.19 55.79
C ASP A 200 32.16 25.48 54.67
N GLY A 201 31.59 25.35 53.46
CA GLY A 201 32.14 24.55 52.36
C GLY A 201 32.07 23.03 52.58
N GLY A 202 31.44 22.57 53.66
CA GLY A 202 31.27 21.15 53.99
C GLY A 202 30.18 20.46 53.15
N PRO A 203 29.99 19.14 53.30
CA PRO A 203 29.01 18.37 52.50
C PRO A 203 27.55 18.77 52.75
N LEU A 204 27.27 19.55 53.79
CA LEU A 204 25.93 20.02 54.17
C LEU A 204 25.70 21.50 53.83
N ASP A 205 26.70 22.20 53.29
CA ASP A 205 26.60 23.60 52.85
C ASP A 205 25.63 23.72 51.65
N PRO A 206 24.49 24.43 51.78
CA PRO A 206 23.51 24.56 50.70
C PRO A 206 23.99 25.35 49.48
N LEU A 207 24.91 26.31 49.64
CA LEU A 207 25.53 27.03 48.51
C LEU A 207 26.42 26.07 47.72
N ARG A 208 27.20 25.24 48.43
CA ARG A 208 28.01 24.19 47.81
C ARG A 208 27.15 23.15 47.10
N GLN A 209 26.12 22.62 47.77
CA GLN A 209 25.20 21.64 47.18
C GLN A 209 24.50 22.18 45.92
N TYR A 210 24.07 23.45 45.94
CA TYR A 210 23.49 24.10 44.77
C TYR A 210 24.50 24.22 43.61
N ARG A 211 25.72 24.70 43.89
CA ARG A 211 26.79 24.82 42.88
C ARG A 211 27.21 23.44 42.31
N GLU A 212 27.33 22.41 43.14
CA GLU A 212 27.63 21.04 42.69
C GLU A 212 26.51 20.45 41.83
N LEU A 213 25.23 20.64 42.22
CA LEU A 213 24.07 20.19 41.44
C LEU A 213 23.94 20.96 40.11
N GLN A 214 24.21 22.26 40.11
CA GLN A 214 24.24 23.10 38.91
C GLN A 214 25.37 22.69 37.96
N ALA A 215 26.54 22.33 38.49
CA ALA A 215 27.65 21.79 37.70
C ALA A 215 27.35 20.40 37.12
N GLU A 216 26.75 19.47 37.90
CA GLU A 216 26.30 18.17 37.39
C GLU A 216 25.28 18.36 36.26
N PHE A 217 24.33 19.28 36.43
CA PHE A 217 23.32 19.59 35.42
C PHE A 217 23.93 20.13 34.12
N VAL A 218 24.83 21.13 34.21
CA VAL A 218 25.48 21.73 33.03
C VAL A 218 26.32 20.70 32.26
N ALA A 219 27.18 19.94 32.96
CA ALA A 219 28.02 18.92 32.34
C ALA A 219 27.18 17.76 31.77
N GLY A 220 26.16 17.35 32.52
CA GLY A 220 25.25 16.26 32.18
C GLY A 220 24.35 16.54 31.00
N VAL A 221 23.81 17.75 30.88
CA VAL A 221 23.02 18.19 29.71
C VAL A 221 23.91 18.31 28.47
N ALA A 222 25.14 18.79 28.60
CA ALA A 222 26.09 18.85 27.49
C ALA A 222 26.46 17.43 26.96
N GLN A 223 26.75 16.49 27.87
CA GLN A 223 26.95 15.08 27.53
C GLN A 223 25.70 14.48 26.86
N ALA A 224 24.52 14.71 27.44
CA ALA A 224 23.24 14.23 26.91
C ALA A 224 22.91 14.77 25.50
N SER A 225 23.33 16.01 25.17
CA SER A 225 23.22 16.53 23.79
C SER A 225 24.11 15.74 22.83
N THR A 226 25.36 15.46 23.22
CA THR A 226 26.30 14.68 22.40
C THR A 226 25.83 13.23 22.21
N GLU A 227 25.31 12.59 23.26
CA GLU A 227 24.74 11.25 23.20
C GLU A 227 23.49 11.21 22.30
N MET A 228 22.58 12.18 22.45
CA MET A 228 21.41 12.33 21.59
C MET A 228 21.80 12.55 20.12
N GLU A 229 22.77 13.43 19.84
CA GLU A 229 23.24 13.69 18.47
C GLU A 229 23.83 12.44 17.82
N GLN A 230 24.65 11.67 18.55
CA GLN A 230 25.18 10.39 18.08
C GLN A 230 24.07 9.35 17.84
N ARG A 231 23.08 9.24 18.74
CA ARG A 231 21.92 8.37 18.55
C ARG A 231 21.12 8.78 17.31
N LEU A 232 20.74 10.05 17.19
CA LEU A 232 19.94 10.56 16.07
C LEU A 232 20.67 10.39 14.73
N LEU A 233 22.00 10.56 14.70
CA LEU A 233 22.81 10.30 13.51
C LEU A 233 22.76 8.81 13.12
N LYS A 234 22.91 7.89 14.10
CA LYS A 234 22.83 6.44 13.89
C LYS A 234 21.44 6.00 13.40
N GLU A 235 20.38 6.51 14.02
CA GLU A 235 18.99 6.27 13.59
C GLU A 235 18.73 6.78 12.17
N LYS A 236 19.15 8.01 11.87
CA LYS A 236 19.03 8.61 10.54
C LYS A 236 19.75 7.76 9.50
N GLN A 237 21.01 7.41 9.74
CA GLN A 237 21.81 6.60 8.80
C GLN A 237 21.20 5.21 8.58
N ALA A 238 20.64 4.57 9.60
CA ALA A 238 19.94 3.29 9.44
C ALA A 238 18.69 3.42 8.56
N LEU A 239 17.85 4.43 8.82
CA LEU A 239 16.61 4.65 8.07
C LEU A 239 16.86 5.17 6.64
N GLU A 240 17.87 6.01 6.42
CA GLU A 240 18.31 6.41 5.08
C GLU A 240 18.87 5.21 4.30
N LYS A 241 19.65 4.32 4.97
CA LYS A 241 20.11 3.06 4.36
C LYS A 241 18.93 2.16 3.98
N LEU A 242 17.87 2.10 4.79
CA LEU A 242 16.65 1.36 4.47
C LEU A 242 15.86 1.97 3.29
N VAL A 243 15.80 3.32 3.20
CA VAL A 243 15.20 4.00 2.04
C VAL A 243 16.02 3.75 0.76
N GLN A 244 17.35 3.73 0.85
CA GLN A 244 18.26 3.55 -0.30
C GLN A 244 18.39 2.08 -0.75
N HIS A 245 18.29 1.11 0.16
CA HIS A 245 18.45 -0.31 -0.13
C HIS A 245 17.20 -1.12 0.21
N SER A 246 16.43 -1.48 -0.81
CA SER A 246 15.32 -2.42 -0.74
C SER A 246 15.74 -3.78 -0.16
N LEU A 247 15.32 -4.07 1.08
CA LEU A 247 15.53 -5.34 1.74
C LEU A 247 14.21 -5.80 2.36
N PRO A 248 13.56 -6.86 1.86
CA PRO A 248 12.31 -7.37 2.42
C PRO A 248 12.40 -7.58 3.93
N LEU A 249 11.45 -7.03 4.69
CA LEU A 249 11.41 -7.16 6.14
C LEU A 249 10.22 -8.04 6.56
N SER A 250 10.43 -9.06 7.39
CA SER A 250 9.35 -9.85 7.98
C SER A 250 9.05 -9.37 9.41
N GLY A 251 7.80 -9.54 9.83
CA GLY A 251 7.34 -9.13 11.15
C GLY A 251 5.82 -9.21 11.26
N LYS A 252 5.23 -8.31 12.05
CA LYS A 252 3.79 -8.28 12.29
C LYS A 252 3.23 -6.89 12.07
N LEU A 253 2.07 -6.83 11.42
CA LEU A 253 1.26 -5.64 11.31
C LEU A 253 0.15 -5.71 12.37
N PHE A 254 0.04 -4.67 13.20
CA PHE A 254 -1.10 -4.52 14.10
C PHE A 254 -2.26 -3.81 13.39
N PRO A 255 -3.44 -4.43 13.27
CA PRO A 255 -4.65 -3.77 12.86
C PRO A 255 -5.42 -3.29 14.11
N ALA A 256 -6.05 -2.12 14.07
CA ALA A 256 -6.32 -1.30 15.27
C ALA A 256 -7.26 -1.92 16.34
N GLN A 257 -7.90 -3.06 16.06
CA GLN A 257 -8.83 -3.79 16.92
C GLN A 257 -8.76 -5.34 16.75
N SER A 258 -7.65 -5.91 16.27
CA SER A 258 -7.53 -7.37 16.11
C SER A 258 -6.16 -7.92 16.55
N GLU A 259 -6.00 -9.24 16.41
CA GLU A 259 -4.70 -9.90 16.54
C GLU A 259 -3.71 -9.38 15.49
N SER A 260 -2.41 -9.59 15.75
CA SER A 260 -1.32 -9.23 14.86
C SER A 260 -1.29 -10.15 13.64
N GLU A 261 -1.37 -9.58 12.44
CA GLU A 261 -1.23 -10.32 11.18
C GLU A 261 0.26 -10.36 10.81
N ALA A 262 0.79 -11.57 10.53
CA ALA A 262 2.18 -11.75 10.13
C ALA A 262 2.38 -11.28 8.68
N VAL A 263 3.38 -10.46 8.42
CA VAL A 263 3.57 -9.78 7.13
C VAL A 263 5.01 -9.80 6.65
N VAL A 264 5.16 -9.77 5.31
CA VAL A 264 6.39 -9.36 4.63
C VAL A 264 6.19 -7.96 4.06
N LEU A 265 7.04 -7.01 4.46
CA LEU A 265 7.13 -5.65 3.94
C LEU A 265 8.13 -5.64 2.77
N LEU A 266 7.61 -5.53 1.54
CA LEU A 266 8.41 -5.15 0.37
C LEU A 266 8.47 -3.62 0.30
N HIS A 267 9.63 -3.03 0.00
CA HIS A 267 9.76 -1.58 -0.10
C HIS A 267 10.80 -1.13 -1.13
N GLU A 268 10.69 0.13 -1.54
CA GLU A 268 11.63 0.85 -2.40
C GLU A 268 11.73 2.33 -1.99
N ARG A 269 12.71 3.02 -2.57
CA ARG A 269 12.83 4.47 -2.50
C ARG A 269 11.63 5.16 -3.18
N GLY A 270 11.07 6.16 -2.52
CA GLY A 270 9.99 6.99 -3.03
C GLY A 270 10.44 8.05 -4.05
N LYS A 271 9.58 9.05 -4.31
CA LYS A 271 9.85 10.13 -5.28
C LYS A 271 10.94 11.12 -4.80
N THR A 272 11.29 11.11 -3.52
CA THR A 272 12.32 11.96 -2.91
C THR A 272 13.45 11.11 -2.32
N GLU A 273 14.52 11.75 -1.86
CA GLU A 273 15.62 11.09 -1.13
C GLU A 273 15.17 10.55 0.24
N SER A 274 14.08 11.10 0.78
CA SER A 274 13.56 10.88 2.14
C SER A 274 12.24 10.09 2.20
N SER A 275 11.67 9.69 1.07
CA SER A 275 10.40 8.95 1.03
C SER A 275 10.60 7.48 0.72
N LEU A 276 9.66 6.66 1.18
CA LEU A 276 9.60 5.22 1.01
C LEU A 276 8.26 4.85 0.37
N ASN A 277 8.28 3.92 -0.58
CA ASN A 277 7.10 3.22 -1.08
C ASN A 277 7.14 1.79 -0.53
N ALA A 278 6.08 1.29 0.08
CA ALA A 278 6.07 -0.05 0.66
C ALA A 278 4.72 -0.77 0.51
N VAL A 279 4.76 -2.10 0.49
CA VAL A 279 3.59 -2.98 0.52
C VAL A 279 3.81 -4.06 1.58
N ALA A 280 2.91 -4.11 2.57
CA ALA A 280 2.83 -5.22 3.51
C ALA A 280 1.95 -6.32 2.91
N ILE A 281 2.48 -7.54 2.84
CA ILE A 281 1.81 -8.73 2.31
C ILE A 281 1.55 -9.69 3.48
N ASP A 282 0.29 -10.06 3.71
CA ASP A 282 -0.11 -11.05 4.71
C ASP A 282 0.44 -12.45 4.35
N GLN A 283 1.15 -13.08 5.29
CA GLN A 283 1.75 -14.41 5.10
C GLN A 283 0.70 -15.53 5.03
N GLN A 284 -0.51 -15.34 5.58
CA GLN A 284 -1.59 -16.34 5.56
C GLN A 284 -2.48 -16.19 4.32
N ASP A 285 -2.78 -14.95 3.92
CA ASP A 285 -3.50 -14.63 2.68
C ASP A 285 -2.66 -13.70 1.78
N PRO A 286 -1.81 -14.23 0.88
CA PRO A 286 -0.95 -13.41 0.03
C PRO A 286 -1.67 -12.44 -0.93
N LEU A 287 -2.99 -12.49 -1.05
CA LEU A 287 -3.81 -11.49 -1.77
C LEU A 287 -4.21 -10.30 -0.88
N SER A 288 -4.14 -10.47 0.44
CA SER A 288 -4.43 -9.47 1.45
C SER A 288 -3.19 -8.59 1.67
N ARG A 289 -3.23 -7.35 1.18
CA ARG A 289 -2.08 -6.43 1.17
C ARG A 289 -2.44 -5.03 1.68
N VAL A 290 -1.48 -4.32 2.27
CA VAL A 290 -1.60 -2.89 2.65
C VAL A 290 -0.54 -2.10 1.91
N VAL A 291 -0.92 -0.95 1.33
CA VAL A 291 -0.02 -0.08 0.58
C VAL A 291 0.33 1.12 1.43
N PHE A 292 1.62 1.42 1.55
CA PHE A 292 2.13 2.52 2.35
C PHE A 292 2.98 3.50 1.52
N ARG A 293 2.78 4.80 1.75
CA ARG A 293 3.81 5.81 1.51
C ARG A 293 4.38 6.27 2.85
N GLY A 294 5.70 6.13 2.99
CA GLY A 294 6.47 6.58 4.13
C GLY A 294 7.23 7.87 3.84
N ASP A 295 7.31 8.76 4.82
CA ASP A 295 8.23 9.92 4.78
C ASP A 295 9.13 9.89 6.03
N LEU A 296 10.44 10.06 5.81
CA LEU A 296 11.46 10.13 6.86
C LEU A 296 11.37 11.49 7.55
N SER A 297 11.12 11.46 8.85
CA SER A 297 10.86 12.65 9.66
C SER A 297 11.57 12.59 11.00
N LEU A 298 11.92 13.77 11.53
CA LEU A 298 12.34 13.98 12.91
C LEU A 298 11.32 14.94 13.56
N PRO A 299 10.27 14.43 14.23
CA PRO A 299 9.16 15.26 14.68
C PRO A 299 9.63 16.38 15.63
N PRO A 300 9.22 17.66 15.42
CA PRO A 300 9.72 18.79 16.20
C PRO A 300 9.38 18.67 17.69
N VAL A 301 10.31 19.10 18.55
CA VAL A 301 10.18 18.95 20.01
C VAL A 301 9.00 19.79 20.54
N ASN A 302 8.96 21.07 20.16
CA ASN A 302 8.03 22.08 20.68
C ASN A 302 6.69 22.13 19.91
N SER A 303 6.12 20.96 19.56
CA SER A 303 4.86 20.88 18.80
C SER A 303 3.89 19.85 19.37
N ASP A 304 2.70 20.30 19.74
CA ASP A 304 1.63 19.44 20.27
C ASP A 304 1.18 18.38 19.26
N ALA A 305 1.20 18.71 17.96
CA ALA A 305 0.91 17.78 16.88
C ALA A 305 1.95 16.64 16.81
N ALA A 306 3.24 16.98 17.00
CA ALA A 306 4.32 16.00 17.05
C ALA A 306 4.31 15.15 18.34
N GLN A 307 3.73 15.65 19.43
CA GLN A 307 3.73 14.97 20.73
C GLN A 307 3.15 13.55 20.68
N LYS A 308 2.16 13.28 19.81
CA LYS A 308 1.61 11.93 19.62
C LYS A 308 2.62 10.96 18.99
N LEU A 309 3.42 11.42 18.04
CA LEU A 309 4.48 10.62 17.40
C LEU A 309 5.66 10.41 18.35
N ARG A 310 6.08 11.46 19.06
CA ARG A 310 7.18 11.44 20.04
C ARG A 310 6.94 10.51 21.24
N ARG A 311 5.68 10.16 21.54
CA ARG A 311 5.32 9.13 22.54
C ARG A 311 5.66 7.70 22.08
N VAL A 312 5.82 7.48 20.77
CA VAL A 312 6.14 6.18 20.18
C VAL A 312 7.64 6.03 20.01
N HIS A 313 8.27 7.02 19.39
CA HIS A 313 9.73 7.14 19.28
C HIS A 313 10.09 8.63 19.25
N ASP A 314 11.10 9.04 20.02
CA ASP A 314 11.57 10.44 20.07
C ASP A 314 12.92 10.58 19.36
N GLY A 315 12.87 10.36 18.06
CA GLY A 315 14.01 10.40 17.16
C GLY A 315 13.58 10.32 15.70
N TRP A 316 14.45 9.80 14.83
CA TRP A 316 14.14 9.65 13.40
C TRP A 316 13.18 8.49 13.16
N MET A 317 12.20 8.69 12.28
CA MET A 317 11.18 7.69 11.96
C MET A 317 10.67 7.83 10.51
N LEU A 318 10.22 6.71 9.94
CA LEU A 318 9.43 6.66 8.71
C LEU A 318 7.94 6.57 9.09
N ILE A 319 7.17 7.60 8.72
CA ILE A 319 5.72 7.67 9.01
C ILE A 319 4.97 7.06 7.83
N LEU A 320 4.53 5.80 7.97
CA LEU A 320 3.87 5.02 6.93
C LEU A 320 2.36 5.29 6.91
N ASN A 321 1.88 6.00 5.88
CA ASN A 321 0.48 6.33 5.63
C ASN A 321 -0.16 5.27 4.73
N ASN A 322 -1.36 4.78 5.06
CA ASN A 322 -2.09 3.76 4.25
C ASN A 322 -2.77 4.43 3.05
N GLU A 323 -2.28 4.16 1.83
CA GLU A 323 -2.69 4.86 0.59
C GLU A 323 -4.00 4.34 -0.02
N ASP A 324 -4.25 3.02 0.03
CA ASP A 324 -5.54 2.42 -0.37
C ASP A 324 -6.13 1.59 0.79
N PRO A 325 -6.86 2.24 1.74
CA PRO A 325 -7.61 1.53 2.76
C PRO A 325 -8.72 0.62 2.22
N SER A 326 -9.12 0.74 0.95
CA SER A 326 -10.13 -0.14 0.33
C SER A 326 -9.55 -1.48 -0.13
N LEU A 327 -8.23 -1.53 -0.38
CA LEU A 327 -7.50 -2.56 -1.13
C LEU A 327 -7.87 -3.99 -0.79
N SER A 328 -7.95 -4.30 0.50
CA SER A 328 -8.00 -5.66 1.04
C SER A 328 -8.69 -5.71 2.40
N ARG A 329 -8.83 -6.91 2.97
CA ARG A 329 -9.34 -7.06 4.34
C ARG A 329 -8.38 -6.50 5.39
N ILE A 330 -7.06 -6.67 5.21
CA ILE A 330 -6.05 -6.11 6.13
C ILE A 330 -5.96 -4.58 6.03
N ALA A 331 -6.01 -4.00 4.82
CA ALA A 331 -5.93 -2.55 4.62
C ALA A 331 -7.08 -1.80 5.31
N ARG A 332 -8.30 -2.32 5.27
CA ARG A 332 -9.49 -1.73 5.93
C ARG A 332 -9.39 -1.66 7.46
N LYS A 333 -8.50 -2.46 8.07
CA LYS A 333 -8.24 -2.46 9.52
C LYS A 333 -7.11 -1.50 9.92
N VAL A 334 -6.25 -1.09 8.98
CA VAL A 334 -5.13 -0.16 9.22
C VAL A 334 -5.62 1.28 9.03
N ARG A 335 -6.22 1.83 10.09
CA ARG A 335 -6.85 3.17 10.09
C ARG A 335 -5.97 4.31 10.60
N GLU A 336 -4.93 3.97 11.35
CA GLU A 336 -3.95 4.88 11.93
C GLU A 336 -2.60 4.61 11.25
N ASN A 337 -1.72 5.62 11.13
CA ASN A 337 -0.39 5.47 10.52
C ASN A 337 0.44 4.40 11.25
N ARG A 338 1.36 3.73 10.53
CA ARG A 338 2.40 2.91 11.17
C ARG A 338 3.69 3.70 11.25
N ILE A 339 4.42 3.55 12.35
CA ILE A 339 5.70 4.23 12.56
C ILE A 339 6.77 3.14 12.49
N LEU A 340 7.64 3.24 11.48
CA LEU A 340 8.84 2.41 11.38
C LEU A 340 10.02 3.24 11.88
N PHE A 341 10.71 2.75 12.90
CA PHE A 341 11.89 3.39 13.47
C PHE A 341 13.00 2.37 13.67
N TYR A 342 14.21 2.85 13.95
CA TYR A 342 15.36 2.01 14.27
C TYR A 342 15.71 2.20 15.75
N ASP A 343 15.68 1.11 16.51
CA ASP A 343 16.12 1.13 17.90
C ASP A 343 17.66 1.01 17.95
N ALA A 344 18.29 2.14 18.29
CA ALA A 344 19.73 2.26 18.40
C ALA A 344 20.36 1.40 19.50
N ALA A 345 19.59 0.96 20.52
CA ALA A 345 20.06 0.13 21.61
C ALA A 345 19.99 -1.37 21.28
N SER A 346 18.89 -1.85 20.68
CA SER A 346 18.79 -3.26 20.24
C SER A 346 19.39 -3.53 18.84
N ASN A 347 19.72 -2.48 18.08
CA ASN A 347 20.25 -2.56 16.70
C ASN A 347 19.24 -3.20 15.71
N LEU A 348 17.94 -2.91 15.89
CA LEU A 348 16.85 -3.54 15.15
C LEU A 348 15.83 -2.50 14.67
N TYR A 349 15.16 -2.80 13.55
CA TYR A 349 14.01 -2.02 13.10
C TYR A 349 12.75 -2.43 13.88
N GLN A 350 11.89 -1.46 14.15
CA GLN A 350 10.67 -1.62 14.94
C GLN A 350 9.49 -1.05 14.14
N LEU A 351 8.36 -1.76 14.12
CA LEU A 351 7.10 -1.30 13.53
C LEU A 351 6.05 -1.13 14.63
N SER A 352 5.48 0.08 14.73
CA SER A 352 4.51 0.42 15.79
C SER A 352 3.19 1.02 15.27
N ASP A 353 2.12 0.76 16.01
CA ASP A 353 0.79 1.38 15.89
C ASP A 353 0.51 2.40 17.02
N ALA A 354 1.56 2.91 17.67
CA ALA A 354 1.54 3.74 18.87
C ALA A 354 1.04 3.07 20.18
N ARG A 355 0.58 1.81 20.14
CA ARG A 355 0.13 1.05 21.32
C ARG A 355 0.99 -0.19 21.58
N ARG A 356 1.56 -0.75 20.52
CA ARG A 356 2.46 -1.90 20.48
C ARG A 356 3.61 -1.62 19.54
N SER A 357 4.71 -2.37 19.68
CA SER A 357 5.82 -2.38 18.75
C SER A 357 6.23 -3.84 18.52
N GLU A 358 6.52 -4.20 17.27
CA GLU A 358 7.09 -5.50 16.92
C GLU A 358 8.39 -5.29 16.15
N THR A 359 9.34 -6.17 16.42
CA THR A 359 10.65 -6.16 15.76
C THR A 359 10.50 -6.64 14.33
N LEU A 360 11.02 -5.87 13.39
CA LEU A 360 11.18 -6.29 12.01
C LEU A 360 12.52 -6.99 11.84
N GLN A 361 12.50 -8.16 11.21
CA GLN A 361 13.69 -8.92 10.83
C GLN A 361 13.88 -8.84 9.31
N VAL A 362 15.08 -9.14 8.80
CA VAL A 362 15.26 -9.33 7.36
C VAL A 362 14.57 -10.63 6.97
N ALA A 363 13.60 -10.56 6.06
CA ALA A 363 12.81 -11.72 5.67
C ALA A 363 13.68 -12.76 4.97
N THR A 364 13.47 -14.03 5.31
CA THR A 364 14.22 -15.15 4.74
C THR A 364 13.73 -15.50 3.33
N ASP A 365 14.61 -16.05 2.49
CA ASP A 365 14.29 -16.37 1.08
C ASP A 365 13.00 -17.19 0.91
N LEU A 366 12.61 -18.02 1.89
CA LEU A 366 11.37 -18.79 1.86
C LEU A 366 10.12 -17.91 2.11
N GLU A 367 10.16 -17.02 3.09
CA GLU A 367 9.08 -16.04 3.35
C GLU A 367 8.93 -15.10 2.18
N VAL A 368 10.06 -14.59 1.66
CA VAL A 368 10.05 -13.76 0.47
C VAL A 368 9.60 -14.58 -0.74
N SER A 369 9.91 -15.88 -0.87
CA SER A 369 9.41 -16.75 -1.96
C SER A 369 7.89 -16.85 -2.00
N GLN A 370 7.23 -16.90 -0.84
CA GLN A 370 5.77 -16.86 -0.73
C GLN A 370 5.18 -15.47 -1.07
N ALA A 371 6.02 -14.43 -1.12
CA ALA A 371 5.68 -13.04 -1.43
C ALA A 371 6.38 -12.47 -2.69
N PHE A 372 7.16 -13.25 -3.45
CA PHE A 372 8.30 -12.71 -4.21
C PHE A 372 7.88 -11.93 -5.48
N VAL A 373 8.02 -10.60 -5.38
CA VAL A 373 8.33 -9.58 -6.41
C VAL A 373 7.54 -9.61 -7.72
N GLY A 374 6.79 -8.53 -7.94
CA GLY A 374 6.19 -8.17 -9.23
C GLY A 374 7.23 -7.91 -10.33
N ARG A 375 8.20 -7.02 -10.12
CA ARG A 375 9.10 -6.49 -11.19
C ARG A 375 9.73 -7.52 -12.15
N SER A 376 10.15 -8.70 -11.70
CA SER A 376 10.73 -9.75 -12.56
C SER A 376 9.72 -10.82 -13.01
N ARG A 377 8.50 -10.82 -12.47
CA ARG A 377 7.44 -11.80 -12.78
C ARG A 377 6.31 -11.21 -13.63
N GLU A 378 6.09 -9.90 -13.54
CA GLU A 378 5.25 -9.12 -14.47
C GLU A 378 5.85 -9.11 -15.89
N GLN A 379 7.19 -9.17 -16.01
CA GLN A 379 7.91 -9.39 -17.27
C GLN A 379 7.70 -10.79 -17.88
N ASN A 380 7.14 -11.74 -17.11
CA ASN A 380 6.77 -13.08 -17.58
C ASN A 380 5.27 -13.18 -17.95
N ILE A 381 4.51 -12.07 -17.82
CA ILE A 381 3.16 -11.97 -18.38
C ILE A 381 3.33 -11.74 -19.88
N VAL A 382 2.96 -12.75 -20.67
CA VAL A 382 3.14 -12.76 -22.12
C VAL A 382 1.80 -13.09 -22.77
N GLU A 383 1.35 -12.24 -23.68
CA GLU A 383 0.19 -12.55 -24.52
C GLU A 383 0.46 -13.83 -25.29
N GLY A 384 -0.54 -14.72 -25.33
CA GLY A 384 -0.41 -16.01 -25.98
C GLY A 384 -0.24 -17.19 -25.02
N VAL A 385 0.12 -16.97 -23.75
CA VAL A 385 0.41 -18.09 -22.84
C VAL A 385 -0.86 -18.70 -22.24
N GLN A 386 -0.92 -20.04 -22.24
CA GLN A 386 -1.94 -20.83 -21.56
C GLN A 386 -1.43 -21.43 -20.24
N TYR A 387 -2.35 -21.58 -19.29
CA TYR A 387 -2.11 -22.08 -17.95
C TYR A 387 -3.17 -23.12 -17.58
N THR A 388 -2.75 -24.30 -17.14
CA THR A 388 -3.62 -25.29 -16.50
C THR A 388 -3.87 -24.87 -15.06
N GLY A 389 -5.11 -24.92 -14.60
CA GLY A 389 -5.45 -24.43 -13.28
C GLY A 389 -6.58 -25.17 -12.59
N ARG A 390 -6.88 -24.70 -11.38
CA ARG A 390 -7.98 -25.19 -10.55
C ARG A 390 -8.71 -24.04 -9.86
N GLU A 391 -10.03 -24.17 -9.83
CA GLU A 391 -10.95 -23.43 -8.96
C GLU A 391 -11.22 -24.29 -7.72
N SER A 392 -10.95 -23.78 -6.52
CA SER A 392 -11.15 -24.48 -5.25
C SER A 392 -12.10 -23.71 -4.33
N ILE A 393 -13.01 -24.43 -3.68
CA ILE A 393 -13.98 -23.88 -2.72
C ILE A 393 -13.99 -24.80 -1.49
N VAL A 394 -13.86 -24.23 -0.30
CA VAL A 394 -13.81 -24.98 0.97
C VAL A 394 -15.01 -25.93 1.08
N GLY A 395 -14.73 -27.21 1.36
CA GLY A 395 -15.74 -28.27 1.48
C GLY A 395 -16.29 -28.81 0.16
N GLN A 396 -15.63 -28.55 -0.96
CA GLN A 396 -16.02 -29.04 -2.30
C GLN A 396 -14.81 -29.59 -3.06
N ALA A 397 -15.05 -30.32 -4.14
CA ALA A 397 -13.98 -30.83 -5.00
C ALA A 397 -13.43 -29.74 -5.92
N ASP A 398 -12.11 -29.69 -6.08
CA ASP A 398 -11.42 -28.79 -7.01
C ASP A 398 -11.94 -29.00 -8.46
N ARG A 399 -12.21 -27.90 -9.16
CA ARG A 399 -12.63 -27.90 -10.56
C ARG A 399 -11.46 -27.55 -11.46
N ALA A 400 -11.13 -28.43 -12.40
CA ALA A 400 -10.11 -28.17 -13.41
C ALA A 400 -10.55 -27.06 -14.38
N VAL A 401 -9.68 -26.08 -14.59
CA VAL A 401 -9.90 -24.92 -15.47
C VAL A 401 -8.65 -24.67 -16.33
N VAL A 402 -8.80 -23.92 -17.42
CA VAL A 402 -7.69 -23.43 -18.25
C VAL A 402 -7.80 -21.92 -18.36
N MET A 403 -6.71 -21.19 -18.13
CA MET A 403 -6.62 -19.75 -18.38
C MET A 403 -5.73 -19.48 -19.58
N SER A 404 -6.15 -18.59 -20.47
CA SER A 404 -5.36 -18.08 -21.59
C SER A 404 -5.25 -16.56 -21.48
N ILE A 405 -4.04 -16.01 -21.64
CA ILE A 405 -3.84 -14.55 -21.81
C ILE A 405 -4.06 -14.23 -23.28
N THR A 406 -5.17 -13.56 -23.61
CA THR A 406 -5.56 -13.25 -25.01
C THR A 406 -5.44 -11.78 -25.38
N GLY A 407 -4.80 -11.00 -24.52
CA GLY A 407 -4.40 -9.60 -24.72
C GLY A 407 -3.50 -9.13 -23.58
N TYR A 408 -2.30 -8.63 -23.85
CA TYR A 408 -1.48 -7.95 -22.84
C TYR A 408 -0.62 -6.82 -23.43
N GLU A 409 -0.86 -5.60 -22.96
CA GLU A 409 -0.17 -4.39 -23.40
C GLU A 409 0.80 -3.91 -22.30
N ALA A 410 2.08 -4.23 -22.46
CA ALA A 410 3.08 -4.04 -21.40
C ALA A 410 3.35 -2.57 -20.99
N GLU A 411 3.09 -1.60 -21.88
CA GLU A 411 3.26 -0.17 -21.58
C GLU A 411 2.15 0.39 -20.67
N THR A 412 0.93 -0.11 -20.83
CA THR A 412 -0.24 0.33 -20.04
C THR A 412 -0.52 -0.59 -18.87
N GLY A 413 -0.13 -1.85 -18.95
CA GLY A 413 -0.55 -2.91 -18.03
C GLY A 413 -1.96 -3.46 -18.32
N ASN A 414 -2.60 -3.08 -19.44
CA ASN A 414 -3.92 -3.62 -19.81
C ASN A 414 -3.80 -5.14 -20.06
N MET A 415 -4.65 -5.92 -19.40
CA MET A 415 -4.60 -7.39 -19.43
C MET A 415 -5.99 -7.98 -19.67
N ARG A 416 -6.04 -9.00 -20.53
CA ARG A 416 -7.24 -9.72 -20.96
C ARG A 416 -7.02 -11.23 -20.82
N VAL A 417 -7.90 -11.90 -20.08
CA VAL A 417 -7.83 -13.35 -19.89
C VAL A 417 -9.15 -14.03 -20.20
N VAL A 418 -9.05 -15.26 -20.71
CA VAL A 418 -10.18 -16.17 -20.90
C VAL A 418 -9.96 -17.37 -20.00
N ILE A 419 -10.93 -17.67 -19.13
CA ILE A 419 -10.92 -18.87 -18.28
C ILE A 419 -12.01 -19.82 -18.77
N GLU A 420 -11.67 -21.08 -19.00
CA GLU A 420 -12.54 -22.14 -19.48
C GLU A 420 -12.64 -23.28 -18.45
N ASP A 421 -13.79 -23.95 -18.36
CA ASP A 421 -13.91 -25.25 -17.69
C ASP A 421 -13.18 -26.31 -18.54
N ALA A 422 -12.22 -27.01 -17.96
CA ALA A 422 -11.36 -27.95 -18.67
C ALA A 422 -12.09 -29.23 -19.16
N GLN A 423 -13.27 -29.52 -18.61
CA GLN A 423 -14.13 -30.64 -19.02
C GLN A 423 -15.24 -30.19 -19.98
N THR A 424 -15.70 -28.93 -19.87
CA THR A 424 -16.75 -28.37 -20.72
C THR A 424 -16.38 -26.97 -21.24
N PRO A 425 -15.63 -26.83 -22.35
CA PRO A 425 -15.17 -25.52 -22.87
C PRO A 425 -16.29 -24.56 -23.34
N TYR A 426 -17.54 -25.04 -23.38
CA TYR A 426 -18.75 -24.22 -23.53
C TYR A 426 -19.06 -23.36 -22.28
N THR A 427 -18.47 -23.70 -21.13
CA THR A 427 -18.51 -22.94 -19.89
C THR A 427 -17.21 -22.16 -19.76
N PHE A 428 -17.27 -20.83 -19.82
CA PHE A 428 -16.11 -19.94 -19.80
C PHE A 428 -16.48 -18.54 -19.30
N ALA A 429 -15.47 -17.74 -18.96
CA ALA A 429 -15.60 -16.31 -18.69
C ALA A 429 -14.39 -15.53 -19.23
N VAL A 430 -14.65 -14.30 -19.69
CA VAL A 430 -13.65 -13.36 -20.19
C VAL A 430 -13.54 -12.22 -19.20
N PHE A 431 -12.32 -11.92 -18.76
CA PHE A 431 -12.04 -10.85 -17.81
C PHE A 431 -11.05 -9.85 -18.41
N GLU A 432 -11.26 -8.58 -18.12
CA GLU A 432 -10.45 -7.45 -18.60
C GLU A 432 -10.09 -6.55 -17.41
N GLY A 433 -8.88 -6.01 -17.37
CA GLY A 433 -8.45 -5.09 -16.31
C GLY A 433 -7.02 -4.61 -16.49
N LYS A 434 -6.41 -4.09 -15.43
CA LYS A 434 -5.13 -3.38 -15.49
C LYS A 434 -4.18 -3.77 -14.37
N LEU A 435 -2.98 -4.22 -14.73
CA LEU A 435 -1.81 -4.32 -13.85
C LEU A 435 -1.34 -2.90 -13.48
N GLN A 436 -1.09 -2.67 -12.20
CA GLN A 436 -0.68 -1.35 -11.71
C GLN A 436 0.84 -1.20 -11.77
N LEU A 437 1.34 -0.62 -12.87
CA LEU A 437 2.78 -0.43 -13.13
C LEU A 437 3.44 0.71 -12.32
N GLU A 438 2.64 1.62 -11.74
CA GLU A 438 3.16 2.76 -10.98
C GLU A 438 3.61 2.37 -9.56
N ALA A 439 4.52 3.16 -8.99
CA ALA A 439 4.94 3.03 -7.58
C ALA A 439 3.91 3.66 -6.63
N PRO A 440 3.58 3.07 -5.46
CA PRO A 440 4.06 1.80 -4.88
C PRO A 440 3.38 0.53 -5.43
N HIS A 441 2.42 0.65 -6.35
CA HIS A 441 1.45 -0.40 -6.67
C HIS A 441 2.04 -1.62 -7.39
N HIS A 442 3.12 -1.45 -8.17
CA HIS A 442 3.85 -2.55 -8.83
C HIS A 442 4.73 -3.37 -7.87
N LEU A 443 4.77 -3.06 -6.57
CA LEU A 443 5.43 -3.91 -5.55
C LEU A 443 4.60 -5.17 -5.23
N GLY A 444 3.97 -5.75 -6.26
CA GLY A 444 2.94 -6.76 -6.14
C GLY A 444 1.66 -6.22 -5.52
N ILE A 445 0.71 -5.78 -6.34
CA ILE A 445 -0.71 -5.69 -6.00
C ILE A 445 -1.50 -6.67 -6.88
N PRO A 446 -2.58 -7.31 -6.39
CA PRO A 446 -3.40 -8.16 -7.22
C PRO A 446 -3.99 -7.39 -8.40
N ILE A 447 -3.76 -7.89 -9.61
CA ILE A 447 -4.39 -7.44 -10.84
C ILE A 447 -5.90 -7.64 -10.66
N ARG A 448 -6.66 -6.54 -10.69
CA ARG A 448 -8.13 -6.56 -10.62
C ARG A 448 -8.67 -6.70 -12.04
N LEU A 449 -9.31 -7.83 -12.32
CA LEU A 449 -9.87 -8.16 -13.62
C LEU A 449 -11.40 -8.27 -13.49
N GLN A 450 -12.14 -7.44 -14.23
CA GLN A 450 -13.60 -7.40 -14.21
C GLN A 450 -14.17 -8.38 -15.25
N GLN A 451 -15.22 -9.11 -14.89
CA GLN A 451 -15.87 -10.09 -15.75
C GLN A 451 -16.72 -9.37 -16.82
N VAL A 452 -16.27 -9.38 -18.08
CA VAL A 452 -16.94 -8.65 -19.17
C VAL A 452 -18.02 -9.49 -19.85
N THR A 453 -17.73 -10.77 -20.10
CA THR A 453 -18.72 -11.75 -20.55
C THR A 453 -18.47 -13.13 -19.95
N SER A 454 -19.52 -13.95 -19.87
CA SER A 454 -19.47 -15.28 -19.25
C SER A 454 -20.58 -16.16 -19.80
N HIS A 455 -20.31 -17.45 -19.96
CA HIS A 455 -21.31 -18.45 -20.32
C HIS A 455 -21.16 -19.69 -19.44
N THR A 456 -22.29 -20.30 -19.07
CA THR A 456 -22.36 -21.61 -18.40
C THR A 456 -23.22 -22.50 -19.29
N HIS A 457 -22.78 -23.73 -19.55
CA HIS A 457 -23.54 -24.69 -20.35
C HIS A 457 -24.93 -24.98 -19.75
N PRO A 458 -26.04 -24.93 -20.52
CA PRO A 458 -27.40 -25.04 -19.96
C PRO A 458 -27.71 -26.29 -19.13
N SER A 459 -27.04 -27.43 -19.34
CA SER A 459 -27.22 -28.63 -18.50
C SER A 459 -26.35 -28.65 -17.23
N GLN A 460 -25.34 -27.78 -17.11
CA GLN A 460 -24.57 -27.67 -15.88
C GLN A 460 -25.41 -26.95 -14.82
N ARG A 461 -25.42 -27.49 -13.60
CA ARG A 461 -25.89 -26.75 -12.42
C ARG A 461 -25.05 -25.48 -12.28
N LYS A 462 -25.69 -24.34 -11.99
CA LYS A 462 -25.01 -23.04 -11.84
C LYS A 462 -23.78 -23.17 -10.91
N PRO A 463 -22.58 -22.74 -11.35
CA PRO A 463 -21.37 -22.71 -10.52
C PRO A 463 -21.63 -21.98 -9.20
N LYS A 464 -21.23 -22.58 -8.07
CA LYS A 464 -21.43 -21.99 -6.73
C LYS A 464 -20.53 -20.79 -6.43
N SER A 465 -19.34 -20.75 -7.02
CA SER A 465 -18.44 -19.57 -7.04
C SER A 465 -18.99 -18.40 -7.86
N GLY A 466 -19.89 -18.70 -8.81
CA GLY A 466 -20.32 -17.75 -9.83
C GLY A 466 -19.29 -17.44 -10.92
N LEU A 467 -18.10 -18.06 -10.96
CA LEU A 467 -16.99 -17.72 -11.87
C LEU A 467 -17.39 -17.65 -13.37
N PHE A 468 -18.28 -18.56 -13.80
CA PHE A 468 -18.80 -18.63 -15.18
C PHE A 468 -20.25 -18.12 -15.33
N THR A 469 -20.77 -17.45 -14.30
CA THR A 469 -22.07 -16.77 -14.31
C THR A 469 -21.87 -15.26 -14.26
N ARG A 470 -22.73 -14.48 -14.92
CA ARG A 470 -22.53 -13.03 -15.00
C ARG A 470 -22.73 -12.36 -13.65
N ASN A 471 -21.64 -12.01 -12.96
CA ASN A 471 -21.62 -11.41 -11.63
C ASN A 471 -20.80 -10.11 -11.66
N THR A 472 -21.46 -9.00 -11.98
CA THR A 472 -20.85 -7.66 -12.11
C THR A 472 -20.44 -7.01 -10.78
N ARG A 473 -20.45 -7.76 -9.66
CA ARG A 473 -20.01 -7.30 -8.33
C ARG A 473 -18.74 -7.99 -7.83
N SER A 474 -18.21 -8.95 -8.56
CA SER A 474 -17.02 -9.70 -8.17
C SER A 474 -15.93 -9.53 -9.22
N GLU A 475 -14.76 -9.11 -8.75
CA GLU A 475 -13.54 -9.03 -9.56
C GLU A 475 -12.73 -10.31 -9.36
N LEU A 476 -12.05 -10.75 -10.41
CA LEU A 476 -11.00 -11.75 -10.34
C LEU A 476 -9.71 -11.04 -9.91
N LEU A 477 -9.17 -11.43 -8.76
CA LEU A 477 -7.88 -10.97 -8.27
C LEU A 477 -6.81 -11.98 -8.69
N LEU A 478 -5.79 -11.57 -9.46
CA LEU A 478 -4.63 -12.40 -9.79
C LEU A 478 -3.32 -11.78 -9.30
N ILE A 479 -2.39 -12.60 -8.83
CA ILE A 479 -0.99 -12.24 -8.56
C ILE A 479 -0.07 -13.17 -9.37
N PRO A 480 0.95 -12.64 -10.07
CA PRO A 480 1.95 -13.48 -10.70
C PRO A 480 2.79 -14.17 -9.61
N VAL A 481 3.07 -15.46 -9.82
CA VAL A 481 3.90 -16.31 -8.97
C VAL A 481 4.83 -17.14 -9.85
N GLU A 482 5.84 -17.78 -9.27
CA GLU A 482 6.89 -18.49 -10.03
C GLU A 482 6.37 -19.50 -11.07
N GLN A 483 5.32 -20.24 -10.70
CA GLN A 483 4.72 -21.28 -11.54
C GLN A 483 3.61 -20.74 -12.46
N GLY A 484 3.19 -19.48 -12.32
CA GLY A 484 2.09 -18.88 -13.09
C GLY A 484 1.34 -17.80 -12.31
N PHE A 485 0.11 -18.07 -11.89
CA PHE A 485 -0.71 -17.13 -11.11
C PHE A 485 -1.41 -17.81 -9.92
N ARG A 486 -1.53 -17.07 -8.80
CA ARG A 486 -2.47 -17.35 -7.70
C ARG A 486 -3.55 -16.28 -7.69
N GLY A 487 -4.76 -16.59 -7.25
CA GLY A 487 -5.85 -15.62 -7.25
C GLY A 487 -7.08 -16.03 -6.46
N ARG A 488 -8.10 -15.17 -6.51
CA ARG A 488 -9.41 -15.40 -5.89
C ARG A 488 -10.52 -14.72 -6.70
N PHE A 489 -11.66 -15.38 -6.83
CA PHE A 489 -12.90 -14.80 -7.38
C PHE A 489 -14.04 -15.08 -6.40
N ALA A 490 -14.63 -14.00 -5.85
CA ALA A 490 -15.53 -14.10 -4.69
C ALA A 490 -14.90 -14.95 -3.56
N ASP A 491 -15.52 -16.07 -3.19
CA ASP A 491 -15.06 -16.98 -2.14
C ASP A 491 -14.23 -18.18 -2.67
N ALA A 492 -13.96 -18.24 -3.98
CA ALA A 492 -13.21 -19.33 -4.61
C ALA A 492 -11.73 -18.95 -4.81
N GLU A 493 -10.81 -19.78 -4.33
CA GLU A 493 -9.38 -19.66 -4.64
C GLU A 493 -9.14 -20.19 -6.07
N VAL A 494 -8.24 -19.55 -6.82
CA VAL A 494 -7.80 -20.03 -8.13
C VAL A 494 -6.28 -20.12 -8.20
N MET A 495 -5.78 -21.21 -8.78
CA MET A 495 -4.37 -21.43 -9.06
C MET A 495 -4.20 -21.77 -10.54
N PHE A 496 -3.19 -21.19 -11.18
CA PHE A 496 -2.88 -21.38 -12.60
C PHE A 496 -1.38 -21.62 -12.78
N GLU A 497 -1.04 -22.78 -13.31
CA GLU A 497 0.33 -23.24 -13.56
C GLU A 497 0.60 -23.22 -15.08
N ARG A 498 1.74 -22.64 -15.49
CA ARG A 498 2.07 -22.41 -16.90
C ARG A 498 2.23 -23.72 -17.65
N ARG A 499 1.49 -23.90 -18.76
CA ARG A 499 1.71 -25.05 -19.65
C ARG A 499 3.05 -24.92 -20.36
N SER A 500 3.86 -25.97 -20.29
CA SER A 500 5.10 -26.10 -21.05
C SER A 500 4.84 -26.68 -22.44
N GLY A 501 5.31 -25.98 -23.49
CA GLY A 501 5.39 -26.53 -24.84
C GLY A 501 4.15 -26.39 -25.74
N GLU A 502 3.16 -25.58 -25.37
CA GLU A 502 2.03 -25.23 -26.25
C GLU A 502 2.12 -23.81 -26.83
N SER A 503 1.35 -23.60 -27.91
CA SER A 503 1.44 -22.47 -28.85
C SER A 503 1.08 -21.11 -28.26
N GLU A 504 1.67 -20.06 -28.82
CA GLU A 504 1.25 -18.68 -28.62
C GLU A 504 -0.20 -18.48 -29.13
N VAL A 505 -1.12 -18.19 -28.20
CA VAL A 505 -2.49 -17.75 -28.49
C VAL A 505 -2.49 -16.36 -29.11
N ILE A 506 -2.42 -16.30 -30.44
CA ILE A 506 -2.54 -15.06 -31.23
C ILE A 506 -3.85 -14.31 -30.92
N THR A 507 -3.89 -13.01 -31.25
CA THR A 507 -5.02 -12.10 -30.93
C THR A 507 -6.38 -12.66 -31.36
N ALA A 508 -7.45 -12.32 -30.62
CA ALA A 508 -8.80 -12.81 -30.91
C ALA A 508 -9.27 -12.49 -32.34
N GLU A 509 -8.90 -11.32 -32.86
CA GLU A 509 -9.20 -10.97 -34.25
C GLU A 509 -8.44 -11.86 -35.24
N GLN A 510 -7.13 -12.08 -35.04
CA GLN A 510 -6.35 -12.94 -35.93
C GLN A 510 -6.85 -14.41 -35.91
N ARG A 511 -7.26 -14.90 -34.73
CA ARG A 511 -7.92 -16.22 -34.59
C ARG A 511 -9.18 -16.33 -35.44
N TRP A 512 -10.02 -15.29 -35.45
CA TRP A 512 -11.20 -15.25 -36.31
C TRP A 512 -10.87 -15.04 -37.79
N GLN A 513 -9.90 -14.20 -38.15
CA GLN A 513 -9.45 -14.04 -39.54
C GLN A 513 -8.94 -15.37 -40.13
N ASN A 514 -8.11 -16.11 -39.38
CA ASN A 514 -7.60 -17.42 -39.78
C ASN A 514 -8.70 -18.51 -39.86
N THR A 515 -9.80 -18.32 -39.13
CA THR A 515 -10.97 -19.20 -39.10
C THR A 515 -11.94 -18.94 -40.23
N LEU A 516 -12.19 -17.66 -40.51
CA LEU A 516 -13.17 -17.15 -41.47
C LEU A 516 -12.55 -16.95 -42.86
N VAL A 517 -11.68 -17.87 -43.28
CA VAL A 517 -11.13 -17.93 -44.64
C VAL A 517 -12.16 -18.62 -45.56
N PRO A 518 -12.70 -17.97 -46.60
CA PRO A 518 -13.61 -18.62 -47.54
C PRO A 518 -13.00 -19.89 -48.16
N GLY A 519 -13.82 -20.93 -48.35
CA GLY A 519 -13.35 -22.24 -48.77
C GLY A 519 -13.03 -23.18 -47.60
N ALA A 520 -12.60 -22.65 -46.45
CA ALA A 520 -12.20 -23.45 -45.29
C ALA A 520 -13.32 -24.34 -44.74
N ALA A 521 -12.94 -25.56 -44.32
CA ALA A 521 -13.81 -26.53 -43.70
C ALA A 521 -13.44 -26.79 -42.23
N TRP A 522 -14.47 -27.02 -41.42
CA TRP A 522 -14.41 -27.32 -40.00
C TRP A 522 -15.33 -28.51 -39.76
N ARG A 523 -14.79 -29.62 -39.27
CA ARG A 523 -15.49 -30.91 -39.19
C ARG A 523 -15.52 -31.42 -37.77
N GLY A 524 -16.59 -32.14 -37.44
CA GLY A 524 -16.77 -32.67 -36.10
C GLY A 524 -18.23 -33.04 -35.88
N VAL A 525 -18.74 -32.75 -34.69
CA VAL A 525 -19.98 -33.36 -34.22
C VAL A 525 -20.93 -32.37 -33.57
N THR A 526 -22.22 -32.62 -33.76
CA THR A 526 -23.27 -32.02 -32.93
C THR A 526 -23.78 -33.00 -31.88
N LYS A 527 -24.12 -32.49 -30.68
CA LYS A 527 -24.71 -33.23 -29.57
C LYS A 527 -25.89 -32.44 -28.99
N TRP A 528 -27.05 -33.09 -28.94
CA TRP A 528 -28.22 -32.64 -28.20
C TRP A 528 -28.34 -33.44 -26.91
N ARG A 529 -28.27 -32.78 -25.75
CA ARG A 529 -28.40 -33.42 -24.42
C ARG A 529 -27.49 -34.65 -24.28
N ASP A 530 -28.07 -35.86 -24.24
CA ASP A 530 -27.37 -37.16 -24.19
C ASP A 530 -27.68 -38.06 -25.41
N GLU A 531 -28.25 -37.47 -26.46
CA GLU A 531 -28.65 -38.16 -27.68
C GLU A 531 -27.48 -38.30 -28.70
N ALA A 532 -27.77 -38.98 -29.81
CA ALA A 532 -26.77 -39.47 -30.75
C ALA A 532 -25.89 -38.37 -31.37
N VAL A 533 -24.58 -38.61 -31.30
CA VAL A 533 -23.52 -37.79 -31.89
C VAL A 533 -23.58 -37.91 -33.42
N LYS A 534 -23.82 -36.80 -34.14
CA LYS A 534 -23.91 -36.77 -35.62
C LYS A 534 -22.70 -36.05 -36.22
N GLN A 535 -22.06 -36.68 -37.22
CA GLN A 535 -20.92 -36.12 -37.95
C GLN A 535 -21.37 -35.07 -38.97
N VAL A 536 -20.71 -33.91 -38.94
CA VAL A 536 -21.08 -32.73 -39.73
C VAL A 536 -19.85 -31.95 -40.17
N THR A 537 -19.95 -31.37 -41.37
CA THR A 537 -18.94 -30.50 -41.97
C THR A 537 -19.53 -29.09 -42.12
N LEU A 538 -18.94 -28.14 -41.40
CA LEU A 538 -19.18 -26.70 -41.57
C LEU A 538 -18.16 -26.13 -42.57
N ARG A 539 -18.59 -25.22 -43.44
CA ARG A 539 -17.71 -24.50 -44.38
C ARG A 539 -17.95 -23.01 -44.35
N VAL A 540 -16.87 -22.23 -44.40
CA VAL A 540 -16.92 -20.78 -44.64
C VAL A 540 -17.17 -20.54 -46.12
N ALA A 541 -18.27 -19.88 -46.46
CA ALA A 541 -18.72 -19.75 -47.84
C ALA A 541 -18.49 -18.34 -48.43
N GLU A 542 -18.62 -17.29 -47.62
CA GLU A 542 -18.33 -15.91 -48.01
C GLU A 542 -18.10 -15.06 -46.77
N VAL A 543 -17.16 -14.13 -46.85
CA VAL A 543 -16.92 -13.11 -45.81
C VAL A 543 -16.76 -11.77 -46.51
N ARG A 544 -17.49 -10.77 -46.05
CA ARG A 544 -17.46 -9.39 -46.56
C ARG A 544 -17.20 -8.43 -45.40
N ASP A 545 -16.69 -7.24 -45.75
CA ASP A 545 -16.63 -6.08 -44.86
C ASP A 545 -15.99 -6.37 -43.49
N GLN A 546 -14.86 -7.09 -43.50
CA GLN A 546 -14.10 -7.51 -42.30
C GLN A 546 -14.93 -8.29 -41.28
N GLY A 547 -15.85 -9.15 -41.75
CA GLY A 547 -16.67 -10.02 -40.90
C GLY A 547 -18.01 -9.41 -40.49
N LYS A 548 -18.36 -8.20 -40.95
CA LYS A 548 -19.71 -7.63 -40.78
C LYS A 548 -20.79 -8.41 -41.55
N TYR A 549 -20.40 -9.17 -42.58
CA TYR A 549 -21.20 -10.26 -43.13
C TYR A 549 -20.33 -11.50 -43.27
N VAL A 550 -20.79 -12.60 -42.67
CA VAL A 550 -20.25 -13.95 -42.79
C VAL A 550 -21.37 -14.86 -43.27
N ARG A 551 -21.12 -15.68 -44.29
CA ARG A 551 -21.94 -16.85 -44.62
C ARG A 551 -21.17 -18.13 -44.32
N LEU A 552 -21.79 -18.99 -43.53
CA LEU A 552 -21.37 -20.37 -43.31
C LEU A 552 -22.39 -21.32 -43.95
N THR A 553 -21.98 -22.55 -44.23
CA THR A 553 -22.91 -23.65 -44.49
C THR A 553 -22.55 -24.83 -43.61
N LEU A 554 -23.56 -25.55 -43.11
CA LEU A 554 -23.40 -26.73 -42.26
C LEU A 554 -24.08 -27.91 -42.94
N ALA A 555 -23.34 -28.97 -43.25
CA ALA A 555 -23.85 -30.18 -43.89
C ALA A 555 -23.66 -31.41 -42.99
N ARG A 556 -24.56 -32.39 -43.10
CA ARG A 556 -24.34 -33.74 -42.57
C ARG A 556 -23.43 -34.55 -43.50
N ASP A 557 -22.53 -35.33 -42.91
CA ASP A 557 -21.57 -36.14 -43.67
C ASP A 557 -22.23 -37.39 -44.28
N ASP A 558 -23.21 -37.97 -43.59
CA ASP A 558 -23.94 -39.18 -43.98
C ASP A 558 -25.09 -38.90 -44.96
N GLU A 559 -25.69 -37.71 -44.88
CA GLU A 559 -26.76 -37.27 -45.78
C GLU A 559 -26.48 -35.86 -46.37
N PRO A 560 -25.48 -35.68 -47.28
CA PRO A 560 -25.00 -34.34 -47.71
C PRO A 560 -26.00 -33.43 -48.42
N VAL A 561 -27.17 -33.94 -48.81
CA VAL A 561 -28.30 -33.09 -49.26
C VAL A 561 -28.87 -32.24 -48.11
N GLN A 562 -28.77 -32.75 -46.88
CA GLN A 562 -29.11 -32.04 -45.64
C GLN A 562 -27.99 -31.06 -45.29
N GLN A 563 -28.14 -29.84 -45.79
CA GLN A 563 -27.21 -28.74 -45.60
C GLN A 563 -28.00 -27.46 -45.36
N VAL A 564 -27.64 -26.75 -44.30
CA VAL A 564 -28.20 -25.47 -43.86
C VAL A 564 -27.26 -24.34 -44.25
N VAL A 565 -27.81 -23.16 -44.52
CA VAL A 565 -27.04 -21.92 -44.73
C VAL A 565 -27.26 -21.01 -43.53
N TYR A 566 -26.16 -20.42 -43.05
CA TYR A 566 -26.15 -19.48 -41.93
C TYR A 566 -25.56 -18.16 -42.41
N GLU A 567 -26.21 -17.04 -42.12
CA GLU A 567 -25.66 -15.70 -42.37
C GLU A 567 -25.67 -14.88 -41.08
N GLY A 568 -24.63 -14.09 -40.86
CA GLY A 568 -24.42 -13.40 -39.58
C GLY A 568 -23.22 -12.46 -39.61
N SER A 569 -22.72 -12.10 -38.43
CA SER A 569 -21.60 -11.18 -38.29
C SER A 569 -20.72 -11.50 -37.07
N LEU A 570 -19.47 -11.07 -37.15
CA LEU A 570 -18.52 -11.11 -36.04
C LEU A 570 -18.73 -9.87 -35.14
N LEU A 571 -18.81 -10.09 -33.83
CA LEU A 571 -19.07 -9.08 -32.81
C LEU A 571 -17.77 -8.68 -32.10
N ASN A 572 -17.09 -7.69 -32.66
CA ASN A 572 -15.82 -7.15 -32.13
C ASN A 572 -16.02 -6.19 -30.93
N GLY A 573 -17.12 -6.33 -30.18
CA GLY A 573 -17.46 -5.51 -29.00
C GLY A 573 -17.00 -6.11 -27.67
N ASN A 574 -17.07 -5.31 -26.60
CA ASN A 574 -16.64 -5.59 -25.22
C ASN A 574 -16.75 -7.08 -24.83
N GLY A 575 -15.61 -7.76 -24.61
CA GLY A 575 -15.55 -9.19 -24.26
C GLY A 575 -16.02 -10.22 -25.31
N MET A 576 -16.86 -9.83 -26.29
CA MET A 576 -17.61 -10.77 -27.13
C MET A 576 -16.74 -11.59 -28.08
N ILE A 577 -15.70 -11.01 -28.66
CA ILE A 577 -14.86 -11.65 -29.69
C ILE A 577 -14.12 -12.91 -29.18
N ASP A 578 -13.72 -12.97 -27.91
CA ASP A 578 -13.15 -14.16 -27.26
C ASP A 578 -14.21 -15.11 -26.68
N GLY A 579 -15.41 -14.59 -26.48
CA GLY A 579 -16.60 -15.37 -26.15
C GLY A 579 -17.29 -15.89 -27.42
N TYR A 580 -18.62 -15.87 -27.42
CA TYR A 580 -19.39 -16.18 -28.63
C TYR A 580 -19.40 -14.99 -29.59
N GLY A 581 -18.25 -14.75 -30.23
CA GLY A 581 -18.01 -13.62 -31.10
C GLY A 581 -18.81 -13.66 -32.40
N LEU A 582 -19.03 -14.84 -32.98
CA LEU A 582 -19.72 -14.97 -34.27
C LEU A 582 -21.20 -15.32 -34.06
N VAL A 583 -22.10 -14.39 -34.38
CA VAL A 583 -23.55 -14.57 -34.20
C VAL A 583 -24.22 -14.75 -35.56
N MET A 584 -24.83 -15.92 -35.73
CA MET A 584 -25.37 -16.42 -36.99
C MET A 584 -26.88 -16.66 -36.89
N GLN A 585 -27.62 -16.24 -37.91
CA GLN A 585 -29.03 -16.60 -38.09
C GLN A 585 -29.14 -17.60 -39.24
N GLN A 586 -30.08 -18.54 -39.13
CA GLN A 586 -30.33 -19.51 -40.18
C GLN A 586 -31.08 -18.86 -41.35
N TYR A 587 -30.58 -19.05 -42.56
CA TYR A 587 -31.21 -18.50 -43.77
C TYR A 587 -31.55 -19.59 -44.78
N GLY A 588 -32.82 -19.62 -45.17
CA GLY A 588 -33.39 -20.69 -46.00
C GLY A 588 -33.92 -21.87 -45.17
N ALA A 589 -34.69 -22.72 -45.85
CA ALA A 589 -35.25 -23.92 -45.23
C ALA A 589 -34.24 -25.07 -45.25
N ALA A 590 -34.04 -25.73 -44.10
CA ALA A 590 -33.39 -27.04 -44.02
C ALA A 590 -34.10 -28.06 -44.94
N THR A 591 -33.37 -29.11 -45.34
CA THR A 591 -33.74 -29.92 -46.52
C THR A 591 -34.92 -30.89 -46.31
N ILE A 592 -35.54 -30.93 -45.13
CA ILE A 592 -36.55 -31.95 -44.73
C ILE A 592 -37.82 -31.28 -44.15
N TYR A 593 -38.91 -32.05 -44.10
CA TYR A 593 -40.17 -31.74 -43.41
C TYR A 593 -40.52 -32.77 -42.31
N GLU A 594 -39.76 -33.85 -42.20
CA GLU A 594 -40.09 -35.04 -41.41
C GLU A 594 -39.95 -34.82 -39.90
N HIS A 595 -40.70 -35.61 -39.12
CA HIS A 595 -40.89 -35.43 -37.67
C HIS A 595 -39.76 -35.98 -36.79
N ASP A 596 -38.77 -36.66 -37.36
CA ASP A 596 -37.59 -37.10 -36.62
C ASP A 596 -36.79 -35.86 -36.15
N TYR A 597 -36.41 -35.83 -34.88
CA TYR A 597 -35.83 -34.64 -34.25
C TYR A 597 -34.35 -34.48 -34.66
N PHE A 598 -34.10 -33.88 -35.82
CA PHE A 598 -32.77 -33.89 -36.45
C PHE A 598 -31.70 -33.06 -35.72
N GLY A 599 -32.08 -32.23 -34.75
CA GLY A 599 -31.20 -31.27 -34.06
C GLY A 599 -31.59 -29.83 -34.39
N VAL A 600 -31.36 -28.93 -33.44
CA VAL A 600 -31.68 -27.51 -33.55
C VAL A 600 -30.84 -26.78 -34.62
N PHE A 601 -29.61 -27.23 -34.88
CA PHE A 601 -28.77 -26.79 -36.00
C PHE A 601 -29.27 -27.23 -37.38
N PHE A 602 -30.27 -28.12 -37.44
CA PHE A 602 -30.94 -28.54 -38.69
C PHE A 602 -32.45 -28.28 -38.68
N SER A 603 -32.98 -27.69 -37.61
CA SER A 603 -34.41 -27.39 -37.44
C SER A 603 -34.85 -26.25 -38.35
N ARG A 604 -35.92 -26.45 -39.12
CA ARG A 604 -36.60 -25.35 -39.83
C ARG A 604 -37.41 -24.47 -38.89
N TRP A 605 -37.94 -25.03 -37.80
CA TRP A 605 -38.84 -24.34 -36.88
C TRP A 605 -38.11 -23.27 -36.04
N GLU A 606 -36.80 -23.41 -35.89
CA GLU A 606 -35.94 -22.47 -35.17
C GLU A 606 -35.04 -21.67 -36.14
N SER A 607 -35.53 -21.35 -37.34
CA SER A 607 -34.76 -20.57 -38.31
C SER A 607 -34.54 -19.11 -37.91
N GLU A 608 -35.37 -18.57 -37.01
CA GLU A 608 -35.19 -17.23 -36.44
C GLU A 608 -34.28 -17.22 -35.21
N ASP A 609 -33.91 -18.39 -34.68
CA ASP A 609 -32.97 -18.51 -33.56
C ASP A 609 -31.55 -18.14 -33.99
N LYS A 610 -30.86 -17.39 -33.12
CA LYS A 610 -29.48 -16.98 -33.32
C LYS A 610 -28.55 -18.03 -32.74
N LYS A 611 -27.95 -18.82 -33.64
CA LYS A 611 -26.85 -19.73 -33.31
C LYS A 611 -25.59 -18.90 -33.05
N VAL A 612 -24.86 -19.22 -32.00
CA VAL A 612 -23.71 -18.42 -31.58
C VAL A 612 -22.44 -19.28 -31.54
N PHE A 613 -21.34 -18.75 -32.05
CA PHE A 613 -20.10 -19.51 -32.27
C PHE A 613 -18.91 -18.81 -31.60
N ARG A 614 -18.02 -19.64 -31.03
CA ARG A 614 -16.83 -19.26 -30.29
C ARG A 614 -15.65 -20.10 -30.77
N ILE A 615 -14.54 -19.47 -31.10
CA ILE A 615 -13.27 -20.19 -31.29
C ILE A 615 -12.59 -20.43 -29.94
N SER A 616 -11.90 -21.56 -29.78
CA SER A 616 -10.99 -21.79 -28.65
C SER A 616 -9.84 -20.77 -28.64
N PRO A 617 -9.23 -20.49 -27.47
CA PRO A 617 -8.06 -19.61 -27.41
C PRO A 617 -6.88 -20.15 -28.22
N ASP A 618 -6.66 -21.46 -28.25
CA ASP A 618 -5.61 -22.08 -29.07
C ASP A 618 -5.90 -22.11 -30.58
N GLY A 619 -7.09 -21.63 -31.00
CA GLY A 619 -7.52 -21.57 -32.39
C GLY A 619 -7.83 -22.90 -33.07
N LYS A 620 -7.70 -24.04 -32.37
CA LYS A 620 -7.85 -25.38 -32.97
C LYS A 620 -9.30 -25.87 -33.05
N LYS A 621 -10.20 -25.30 -32.24
CA LYS A 621 -11.60 -25.73 -32.12
C LYS A 621 -12.58 -24.59 -32.35
N LEU A 622 -13.66 -24.88 -33.06
CA LEU A 622 -14.81 -24.00 -33.24
C LEU A 622 -16.02 -24.62 -32.53
N TYR A 623 -16.49 -23.93 -31.50
CA TYR A 623 -17.67 -24.29 -30.71
C TYR A 623 -18.89 -23.53 -31.21
N GLY A 624 -20.03 -24.20 -31.38
CA GLY A 624 -21.33 -23.59 -31.64
C GLY A 624 -22.36 -23.96 -30.57
N VAL A 625 -23.26 -23.03 -30.25
CA VAL A 625 -24.41 -23.23 -29.35
C VAL A 625 -25.70 -22.67 -29.97
N SER A 626 -26.82 -23.36 -29.77
CA SER A 626 -28.17 -22.89 -30.09
C SER A 626 -28.96 -22.51 -28.83
N SER A 627 -30.03 -21.71 -28.93
CA SER A 627 -30.81 -21.35 -27.72
C SER A 627 -31.58 -22.52 -27.10
N GLY A 628 -31.91 -23.55 -27.89
CA GLY A 628 -32.41 -24.83 -27.37
C GLY A 628 -31.39 -25.61 -26.54
N GLY A 629 -30.10 -25.29 -26.62
CA GLY A 629 -29.01 -25.96 -25.90
C GLY A 629 -28.35 -27.11 -26.66
N GLU A 630 -28.35 -27.09 -27.99
CA GLU A 630 -27.52 -27.98 -28.80
C GLU A 630 -26.09 -27.46 -28.85
N MET A 631 -25.12 -28.37 -28.75
CA MET A 631 -23.69 -28.08 -28.86
C MET A 631 -23.14 -28.61 -30.17
N LEU A 632 -22.19 -27.88 -30.74
CA LEU A 632 -21.43 -28.25 -31.94
C LEU A 632 -19.94 -28.11 -31.64
N THR A 633 -19.17 -29.18 -31.73
CA THR A 633 -17.70 -29.18 -31.59
C THR A 633 -17.08 -29.49 -32.93
N LEU A 634 -16.27 -28.57 -33.47
CA LEU A 634 -15.57 -28.76 -34.74
C LEU A 634 -14.07 -28.51 -34.58
N GLU A 635 -13.28 -29.23 -35.37
CA GLU A 635 -11.84 -29.03 -35.55
C GLU A 635 -11.56 -28.70 -37.03
N ARG A 636 -10.41 -28.08 -37.33
CA ARG A 636 -10.07 -27.65 -38.69
C ARG A 636 -9.82 -28.88 -39.58
N ASP A 637 -10.63 -29.08 -40.61
CA ASP A 637 -10.41 -30.19 -41.54
C ASP A 637 -9.38 -29.79 -42.61
N ALA A 638 -8.18 -30.37 -42.50
CA ALA A 638 -7.07 -30.18 -43.43
C ALA A 638 -7.05 -31.20 -44.59
N ALA A 639 -7.89 -32.24 -44.54
CA ALA A 639 -8.04 -33.23 -45.61
C ALA A 639 -9.10 -32.82 -46.64
N VAL A 640 -10.00 -31.91 -46.26
CA VAL A 640 -10.95 -31.27 -47.17
C VAL A 640 -10.26 -30.18 -47.99
N GLU A 641 -10.21 -30.38 -49.31
CA GLU A 641 -9.73 -29.38 -50.26
C GLU A 641 -10.48 -28.05 -50.11
N SER A 642 -9.73 -26.94 -50.17
CA SER A 642 -10.27 -25.59 -50.20
C SER A 642 -10.93 -25.33 -51.55
N THR A 643 -12.24 -25.56 -51.63
CA THR A 643 -13.00 -25.30 -52.84
C THR A 643 -13.14 -23.79 -53.09
N ASP A 644 -12.92 -23.35 -54.33
CA ASP A 644 -13.26 -22.00 -54.78
C ASP A 644 -14.77 -21.77 -54.67
N GLN A 645 -15.22 -21.27 -53.52
CA GLN A 645 -16.64 -21.04 -53.27
C GLN A 645 -17.10 -19.73 -53.91
N LEU A 646 -18.12 -19.83 -54.75
CA LEU A 646 -18.71 -18.67 -55.42
C LEU A 646 -19.32 -17.69 -54.41
N ALA A 647 -18.72 -16.50 -54.30
CA ALA A 647 -19.33 -15.35 -53.64
C ALA A 647 -20.68 -15.00 -54.30
N THR A 648 -21.59 -14.39 -53.53
CA THR A 648 -23.02 -14.27 -53.90
C THR A 648 -23.23 -13.66 -55.28
N LYS A 649 -22.46 -12.62 -55.65
CA LYS A 649 -22.56 -11.99 -56.96
C LYS A 649 -22.23 -12.97 -58.10
N ALA A 650 -21.06 -13.61 -58.04
CA ALA A 650 -20.65 -14.62 -59.02
C ALA A 650 -21.64 -15.80 -59.07
N ARG A 651 -22.23 -16.18 -57.93
CA ARG A 651 -23.23 -17.25 -57.86
C ARG A 651 -24.54 -16.89 -58.58
N LYS A 652 -24.93 -15.61 -58.66
CA LYS A 652 -26.06 -15.14 -59.51
C LYS A 652 -25.73 -15.27 -60.99
N GLU A 653 -24.55 -14.85 -61.39
CA GLU A 653 -24.04 -14.92 -62.77
C GLU A 653 -23.92 -16.39 -63.23
N VAL A 654 -23.50 -17.30 -62.34
CA VAL A 654 -23.49 -18.74 -62.62
C VAL A 654 -24.90 -19.31 -62.69
N TRP A 655 -25.83 -18.97 -61.77
CA TRP A 655 -27.24 -19.40 -61.87
C TRP A 655 -27.87 -19.02 -63.22
N GLN A 656 -27.64 -17.80 -63.72
CA GLN A 656 -28.07 -17.36 -65.05
C GLN A 656 -27.45 -18.22 -66.17
N THR A 657 -26.14 -18.49 -66.07
CA THR A 657 -25.39 -19.28 -67.05
C THR A 657 -25.85 -20.73 -67.12
N VAL A 658 -26.10 -21.38 -65.98
CA VAL A 658 -26.45 -22.81 -65.93
C VAL A 658 -27.95 -23.08 -66.12
N LEU A 659 -28.78 -22.03 -66.07
CA LEU A 659 -30.18 -22.01 -66.51
C LEU A 659 -30.35 -21.43 -67.93
N THR A 660 -29.28 -21.32 -68.72
CA THR A 660 -29.43 -21.02 -70.16
C THR A 660 -30.18 -22.17 -70.88
N PRO A 661 -31.15 -21.89 -71.76
CA PRO A 661 -31.87 -22.93 -72.51
C PRO A 661 -30.94 -23.88 -73.26
N GLY A 662 -31.30 -25.18 -73.28
CA GLY A 662 -30.48 -26.23 -73.86
C GLY A 662 -29.41 -26.81 -72.92
N LYS A 663 -29.12 -26.19 -71.76
CA LYS A 663 -28.27 -26.81 -70.73
C LYS A 663 -28.89 -28.11 -70.21
N ILE A 664 -28.03 -29.10 -69.99
CA ILE A 664 -28.38 -30.47 -69.58
C ILE A 664 -27.67 -30.77 -68.26
N TRP A 665 -28.43 -31.36 -67.34
CA TRP A 665 -27.93 -31.91 -66.09
C TRP A 665 -28.28 -33.40 -66.01
N GLU A 666 -27.39 -34.21 -65.46
CA GLU A 666 -27.60 -35.65 -65.28
C GLU A 666 -27.19 -36.12 -63.89
N GLY A 667 -27.89 -37.12 -63.38
CA GLY A 667 -27.60 -37.71 -62.08
C GLY A 667 -28.77 -38.58 -61.62
N THR A 668 -29.10 -38.52 -60.34
CA THR A 668 -30.07 -39.42 -59.72
C THR A 668 -31.23 -38.70 -59.05
N ILE A 669 -32.37 -39.39 -58.96
CA ILE A 669 -33.45 -39.11 -58.01
C ILE A 669 -33.52 -40.28 -57.02
N ARG A 670 -33.70 -39.99 -55.73
CA ARG A 670 -33.80 -40.97 -54.65
C ARG A 670 -35.00 -40.67 -53.76
N SER A 671 -35.87 -41.66 -53.58
CA SER A 671 -36.92 -41.66 -52.56
C SER A 671 -36.33 -42.02 -51.20
N LEU A 672 -36.70 -41.27 -50.15
CA LEU A 672 -36.36 -41.65 -48.77
C LEU A 672 -37.16 -42.89 -48.33
N LYS A 673 -38.49 -42.83 -48.43
CA LYS A 673 -39.41 -43.84 -47.87
C LYS A 673 -39.22 -45.22 -48.50
N HIS A 674 -39.08 -45.26 -49.81
CA HIS A 674 -38.94 -46.51 -50.57
C HIS A 674 -37.47 -46.94 -50.72
N LYS A 675 -36.52 -46.07 -50.33
CA LYS A 675 -35.06 -46.28 -50.45
C LYS A 675 -34.58 -46.64 -51.86
N GLN A 676 -35.34 -46.26 -52.88
CA GLN A 676 -35.05 -46.50 -54.29
C GLN A 676 -34.35 -45.28 -54.92
N THR A 677 -33.44 -45.56 -55.86
CA THR A 677 -32.69 -44.54 -56.62
C THR A 677 -32.82 -44.85 -58.12
N ALA A 678 -33.06 -43.83 -58.94
CA ALA A 678 -33.16 -43.95 -60.40
C ALA A 678 -32.35 -42.85 -61.11
N GLU A 679 -31.82 -43.14 -62.30
CA GLU A 679 -31.10 -42.12 -63.09
C GLU A 679 -32.05 -41.21 -63.87
N VAL A 680 -31.79 -39.90 -63.80
CA VAL A 680 -32.58 -38.85 -64.44
C VAL A 680 -31.70 -37.86 -65.21
N LYS A 681 -32.30 -37.26 -66.23
CA LYS A 681 -31.78 -36.16 -67.03
C LYS A 681 -32.73 -34.98 -66.90
N MET A 682 -32.19 -33.80 -66.60
CA MET A 682 -32.93 -32.55 -66.51
C MET A 682 -32.45 -31.61 -67.62
N ILE A 683 -33.39 -31.09 -68.41
CA ILE A 683 -33.11 -30.26 -69.59
C ILE A 683 -33.74 -28.88 -69.35
N VAL A 684 -32.95 -27.82 -69.47
CA VAL A 684 -33.47 -26.46 -69.43
C VAL A 684 -34.15 -26.15 -70.78
N ARG A 685 -35.45 -25.85 -70.74
CA ARG A 685 -36.28 -25.57 -71.93
C ARG A 685 -36.51 -24.09 -72.17
N GLY A 686 -36.55 -23.28 -71.12
CA GLY A 686 -36.72 -21.82 -71.22
C GLY A 686 -36.26 -21.12 -69.95
N TYR A 687 -35.70 -19.93 -70.12
CA TYR A 687 -35.34 -19.01 -69.05
C TYR A 687 -35.36 -17.58 -69.59
N GLU A 688 -36.06 -16.69 -68.89
CA GLU A 688 -36.17 -15.28 -69.25
C GLU A 688 -35.22 -14.43 -68.39
N LEU A 689 -34.43 -13.56 -69.04
CA LEU A 689 -33.35 -12.78 -68.42
C LEU A 689 -33.82 -11.84 -67.30
N GLU A 690 -35.07 -11.35 -67.34
CA GLU A 690 -35.66 -10.53 -66.26
C GLU A 690 -36.26 -11.36 -65.09
N GLY A 691 -36.07 -12.69 -65.11
CA GLY A 691 -36.07 -13.49 -63.89
C GLY A 691 -37.42 -13.87 -63.29
N LYS A 692 -38.43 -14.21 -64.11
CA LYS A 692 -39.74 -14.69 -63.59
C LYS A 692 -40.20 -16.06 -64.09
N GLN A 693 -39.71 -16.56 -65.22
CA GLN A 693 -40.06 -17.90 -65.70
C GLN A 693 -38.83 -18.74 -66.07
N VAL A 694 -38.76 -19.93 -65.49
CA VAL A 694 -37.81 -21.02 -65.77
C VAL A 694 -38.64 -22.27 -66.07
N THR A 695 -38.38 -22.92 -67.21
CA THR A 695 -39.07 -24.13 -67.66
C THR A 695 -38.06 -25.27 -67.78
N LEU A 696 -38.24 -26.34 -67.02
CA LEU A 696 -37.39 -27.54 -67.03
C LEU A 696 -38.18 -28.78 -67.47
N GLU A 697 -37.53 -29.68 -68.21
CA GLU A 697 -38.03 -31.02 -68.55
C GLU A 697 -37.20 -32.08 -67.80
N LEU A 698 -37.84 -32.89 -66.97
CA LEU A 698 -37.24 -34.06 -66.32
C LEU A 698 -37.61 -35.34 -67.07
N VAL A 699 -36.60 -36.19 -67.31
CA VAL A 699 -36.71 -37.43 -68.08
C VAL A 699 -35.94 -38.55 -67.36
N PRO A 700 -36.56 -39.69 -67.04
CA PRO A 700 -35.84 -40.84 -66.47
C PRO A 700 -35.08 -41.55 -67.60
N LYS A 701 -33.79 -41.84 -67.42
CA LYS A 701 -32.92 -42.34 -68.51
C LYS A 701 -33.43 -43.66 -69.10
N VAL A 702 -33.94 -44.54 -68.24
CA VAL A 702 -34.46 -45.88 -68.60
C VAL A 702 -35.81 -45.81 -69.33
N GLN A 703 -36.59 -44.72 -69.16
CA GLN A 703 -37.98 -44.66 -69.60
C GLN A 703 -38.32 -43.31 -70.27
N GLN A 704 -37.57 -42.97 -71.31
CA GLN A 704 -37.53 -41.63 -71.95
C GLN A 704 -38.86 -41.05 -72.48
N LYS A 705 -39.95 -41.84 -72.50
CA LYS A 705 -41.32 -41.38 -72.78
C LYS A 705 -42.00 -40.71 -71.57
N ALA A 706 -41.60 -41.05 -70.33
CA ALA A 706 -42.15 -40.51 -69.09
C ALA A 706 -41.57 -39.13 -68.75
N LYS A 707 -41.75 -38.17 -69.66
CA LYS A 707 -41.25 -36.79 -69.53
C LYS A 707 -42.19 -35.95 -68.67
N VAL A 708 -41.65 -35.10 -67.82
CA VAL A 708 -42.43 -34.19 -66.97
C VAL A 708 -41.89 -32.77 -67.06
N VAL A 709 -42.78 -31.81 -67.34
CA VAL A 709 -42.43 -30.39 -67.41
C VAL A 709 -42.75 -29.70 -66.07
N PHE A 710 -41.78 -28.92 -65.61
CA PHE A 710 -41.84 -28.12 -64.39
C PHE A 710 -41.60 -26.64 -64.74
N GLU A 711 -42.38 -25.74 -64.16
CA GLU A 711 -42.29 -24.30 -64.39
C GLU A 711 -42.38 -23.49 -63.09
N GLY A 712 -41.61 -22.41 -63.00
CA GLY A 712 -41.62 -21.49 -61.87
C GLY A 712 -40.52 -20.44 -62.01
N SER A 713 -39.91 -20.02 -60.91
CA SER A 713 -38.97 -18.89 -60.89
C SER A 713 -37.68 -19.19 -60.13
N LEU A 714 -36.63 -18.44 -60.46
CA LEU A 714 -35.42 -18.31 -59.66
C LEU A 714 -35.57 -17.08 -58.76
N ASP A 715 -35.51 -17.24 -57.45
CA ASP A 715 -35.31 -16.12 -56.52
C ASP A 715 -33.87 -15.61 -56.62
N THR A 716 -33.73 -14.41 -57.19
CA THR A 716 -32.47 -13.69 -57.38
C THR A 716 -32.04 -12.85 -56.16
N SER A 717 -32.78 -12.93 -55.04
CA SER A 717 -32.31 -12.43 -53.75
C SER A 717 -31.06 -13.19 -53.28
N ASP A 718 -30.28 -12.61 -52.37
CA ASP A 718 -29.09 -13.27 -51.80
C ASP A 718 -29.46 -14.59 -51.07
N ARG A 719 -30.68 -14.65 -50.49
CA ARG A 719 -31.23 -15.85 -49.83
C ARG A 719 -31.57 -16.95 -50.84
N GLY A 720 -32.25 -16.61 -51.93
CA GLY A 720 -32.58 -17.56 -53.00
C GLY A 720 -31.31 -18.08 -53.69
N THR A 721 -30.45 -17.16 -54.14
CA THR A 721 -29.16 -17.45 -54.79
C THR A 721 -28.32 -18.48 -54.04
N ASN A 722 -28.23 -18.35 -52.71
CA ASN A 722 -27.39 -19.20 -51.88
C ASN A 722 -28.11 -20.45 -51.32
N GLY A 723 -29.43 -20.46 -51.33
CA GLY A 723 -30.28 -21.55 -50.83
C GLY A 723 -31.08 -22.23 -51.94
N PHE A 724 -32.30 -22.64 -51.61
CA PHE A 724 -33.26 -23.26 -52.54
C PHE A 724 -33.99 -22.21 -53.41
N GLY A 725 -33.23 -21.39 -54.15
CA GLY A 725 -33.77 -20.26 -54.91
C GLY A 725 -34.59 -20.64 -56.15
N LEU A 726 -34.30 -21.77 -56.79
CA LEU A 726 -35.04 -22.21 -57.97
C LEU A 726 -36.25 -23.05 -57.54
N VAL A 727 -37.46 -22.50 -57.68
CA VAL A 727 -38.70 -23.11 -57.22
C VAL A 727 -39.67 -23.30 -58.38
N LEU A 728 -40.03 -24.55 -58.65
CA LEU A 728 -40.77 -24.96 -59.85
C LEU A 728 -41.98 -25.82 -59.47
N LYS A 729 -43.11 -25.67 -60.16
CA LYS A 729 -44.31 -26.51 -60.00
C LYS A 729 -44.48 -27.39 -61.23
N LYS A 730 -44.87 -28.65 -61.01
CA LYS A 730 -45.23 -29.62 -62.06
C LYS A 730 -46.43 -29.11 -62.86
N LYS A 731 -46.30 -29.01 -64.19
CA LYS A 731 -47.35 -28.45 -65.06
C LYS A 731 -48.42 -29.45 -65.47
N GLN A 732 -48.08 -30.73 -65.54
CA GLN A 732 -49.00 -31.80 -65.91
C GLN A 732 -48.77 -33.01 -65.00
N LYS A 733 -49.87 -33.61 -64.54
CA LYS A 733 -49.84 -34.88 -63.82
C LYS A 733 -49.63 -36.02 -64.81
N VAL A 734 -48.84 -37.02 -64.42
CA VAL A 734 -48.47 -38.16 -65.26
C VAL A 734 -48.69 -39.44 -64.45
N SER A 735 -49.08 -40.52 -65.12
CA SER A 735 -49.18 -41.83 -64.47
C SER A 735 -47.80 -42.47 -64.43
N GLY A 736 -47.24 -42.63 -63.23
CA GLY A 736 -45.87 -43.08 -63.00
C GLY A 736 -45.54 -43.21 -61.51
N PRO A 737 -44.32 -43.67 -61.17
CA PRO A 737 -43.86 -43.80 -59.78
C PRO A 737 -43.44 -42.46 -59.18
N GLY A 738 -43.38 -42.38 -57.85
CA GLY A 738 -42.85 -41.22 -57.12
C GLY A 738 -43.71 -39.95 -57.22
N ASN A 739 -43.19 -38.84 -56.73
CA ASN A 739 -43.83 -37.52 -56.81
C ASN A 739 -43.52 -36.89 -58.18
N VAL A 740 -42.23 -36.87 -58.55
CA VAL A 740 -41.73 -36.25 -59.79
C VAL A 740 -42.37 -36.87 -61.03
N PHE A 741 -42.58 -38.20 -61.07
CA PHE A 741 -43.16 -38.89 -62.23
C PHE A 741 -44.62 -39.37 -62.04
N GLY A 742 -45.17 -39.35 -60.82
CA GLY A 742 -46.55 -39.77 -60.52
C GLY A 742 -47.63 -38.67 -60.56
N ASN A 743 -48.80 -38.97 -60.00
CA ASN A 743 -50.03 -38.18 -60.16
C ASN A 743 -50.18 -37.01 -59.14
N TRP A 744 -49.06 -36.54 -58.57
CA TRP A 744 -49.02 -35.59 -57.46
C TRP A 744 -48.71 -34.15 -57.88
N ASP A 745 -49.29 -33.17 -57.18
CA ASP A 745 -49.04 -31.73 -57.35
C ASP A 745 -47.67 -31.34 -56.78
N THR A 746 -46.63 -31.76 -57.49
CA THR A 746 -45.25 -31.71 -57.03
C THR A 746 -44.64 -30.34 -57.29
N GLN A 747 -44.07 -29.73 -56.24
CA GLN A 747 -43.13 -28.63 -56.34
C GLN A 747 -41.71 -29.20 -56.23
N LEU A 748 -40.83 -28.82 -57.15
CA LEU A 748 -39.40 -29.02 -57.03
C LEU A 748 -38.74 -27.73 -56.52
N GLN A 749 -37.75 -27.90 -55.66
CA GLN A 749 -36.88 -26.84 -55.17
C GLN A 749 -35.43 -27.26 -55.42
N PHE A 750 -34.64 -26.42 -56.07
CA PHE A 750 -33.22 -26.68 -56.35
C PHE A 750 -32.30 -25.63 -55.72
N ARG A 751 -31.16 -26.10 -55.21
CA ARG A 751 -30.00 -25.32 -54.77
C ARG A 751 -28.79 -25.69 -55.62
N LEU A 752 -28.10 -24.68 -56.12
CA LEU A 752 -26.77 -24.81 -56.75
C LEU A 752 -25.70 -25.02 -55.67
N ASP A 753 -24.72 -25.90 -55.90
CA ASP A 753 -23.63 -26.13 -54.97
C ASP A 753 -22.66 -24.93 -54.88
N ALA A 754 -21.55 -25.10 -54.17
CA ALA A 754 -20.57 -24.02 -53.99
C ALA A 754 -19.71 -23.78 -55.25
N THR A 755 -19.54 -24.80 -56.11
CA THR A 755 -18.73 -24.73 -57.34
C THR A 755 -19.52 -24.32 -58.59
N GLY A 756 -20.85 -24.38 -58.53
CA GLY A 756 -21.72 -24.13 -59.69
C GLY A 756 -21.91 -25.32 -60.63
N LYS A 757 -21.34 -26.50 -60.31
CA LYS A 757 -21.36 -27.69 -61.18
C LYS A 757 -22.36 -28.77 -60.74
N ARG A 758 -23.01 -28.62 -59.60
CA ARG A 758 -23.96 -29.60 -59.02
C ARG A 758 -25.25 -28.93 -58.53
N LEU A 759 -26.41 -29.49 -58.86
CA LEU A 759 -27.71 -29.09 -58.32
C LEU A 759 -28.21 -30.16 -57.33
N SER A 760 -28.47 -29.74 -56.10
CA SER A 760 -29.25 -30.53 -55.13
C SER A 760 -30.71 -30.11 -55.22
N GLY A 761 -31.59 -31.03 -55.60
CA GLY A 761 -33.03 -30.83 -55.67
C GLY A 761 -33.79 -31.58 -54.59
N ARG A 762 -35.01 -31.15 -54.30
CA ARG A 762 -36.00 -31.90 -53.51
C ARG A 762 -37.42 -31.66 -54.01
N THR A 763 -38.31 -32.60 -53.72
CA THR A 763 -39.76 -32.35 -53.81
C THR A 763 -40.29 -31.62 -52.56
N ASN A 764 -41.50 -31.08 -52.65
CA ASN A 764 -42.37 -30.96 -51.47
C ASN A 764 -42.75 -32.35 -50.94
N ASP A 765 -43.18 -32.38 -49.68
CA ASP A 765 -43.64 -33.60 -49.03
C ASP A 765 -45.10 -33.90 -49.41
N HIS A 766 -45.34 -35.11 -49.90
CA HIS A 766 -46.66 -35.71 -50.16
C HIS A 766 -46.76 -37.12 -49.52
N GLY A 767 -46.07 -37.32 -48.39
CA GLY A 767 -45.93 -38.61 -47.72
C GLY A 767 -44.74 -39.45 -48.22
N ASP A 768 -43.82 -38.84 -48.95
CA ASP A 768 -42.46 -39.28 -49.31
C ASP A 768 -41.71 -38.03 -49.82
N VAL A 769 -40.40 -37.94 -49.58
CA VAL A 769 -39.54 -36.87 -50.09
C VAL A 769 -38.53 -37.46 -51.06
N GLU A 770 -38.53 -36.95 -52.29
CA GLU A 770 -37.56 -37.35 -53.31
C GLU A 770 -36.46 -36.30 -53.43
N TYR A 771 -35.22 -36.73 -53.26
CA TYR A 771 -34.03 -35.90 -53.47
C TYR A 771 -33.44 -36.12 -54.86
N LEU A 772 -33.00 -35.04 -55.50
CA LEU A 772 -32.30 -35.07 -56.77
C LEU A 772 -30.85 -34.64 -56.55
N ASP A 773 -29.92 -35.37 -57.14
CA ASP A 773 -28.50 -35.01 -57.17
C ASP A 773 -28.03 -35.03 -58.63
N LEU A 774 -27.82 -33.84 -59.20
CA LEU A 774 -27.57 -33.65 -60.62
C LEU A 774 -26.26 -32.90 -60.83
N ARG A 775 -25.48 -33.30 -61.85
CA ARG A 775 -24.25 -32.61 -62.28
C ARG A 775 -24.45 -31.99 -63.66
N LEU A 776 -23.85 -30.83 -63.89
CA LEU A 776 -23.91 -30.17 -65.19
C LEU A 776 -23.16 -31.01 -66.21
N LEU A 777 -23.80 -31.34 -67.33
CA LEU A 777 -23.14 -32.08 -68.40
C LEU A 777 -22.32 -31.10 -69.25
N GLU A 778 -21.01 -31.10 -69.04
CA GLU A 778 -20.06 -30.31 -69.82
C GLU A 778 -20.04 -30.80 -71.27
N THR A 779 -20.70 -30.03 -72.15
CA THR A 779 -20.63 -30.21 -73.60
C THR A 779 -19.23 -29.85 -74.09
N LYS A 780 -18.52 -30.84 -74.64
CA LYS A 780 -17.30 -30.64 -75.44
C LYS A 780 -17.61 -29.93 -76.75
#